data_AF-A0A7K9FEF2-F1
#
_entry.id   AF-A0A7K9FEF2-F1
#
_cell.length_a   1.000
_cell.length_b   1.000
_cell.length_c   1.000
_cell.angle_alpha   90.00
_cell.angle_beta   90.00
_cell.angle_gamma   90.00
#
_symmetry.space_group_name_H-M   'P 1'
#
loop_
_entity.id
_entity.type
_entity.pdbx_description
1 polymer ?
#
loop_
_entity_poly.entity_id
_entity_poly.type
_entity_poly.pdbx_seq_one_letter_code
_entity_poly.pdbx_strand_id
1 'polypeptide(L)'
;MQKEKVNLQNELADFEERIEAMTSHLKNVRQEFSFTQSLYKARENEIETEQHFKALTERELGRLKSDIKRLEDEIVSLREKKNSQENTISKTTKKLENLKQQLNCDEEVLESWIKESNRKDNDAMMIQKYAQQDEGKLAALTLQVEKLTMQANRKRRALDNELTETITAQIELDKTAEDFRRVHQERQEVLRQWENAIQQMQKRDQQIDHCALLIAEIKQDIRKKETVLKEKTSFLVNETVNNMEYEKKISSAEREATSLRNEYQAQDAYRAQLQDELDALKSTMDRTASDLESLRTQVTNLKKEIQKKQARLSFLNEKNASLSNKLKLVTEETLGSEDKALRMEEILKEEEKVVKEKETEINQLKELLFKKTQELKVQKDKEKCVLVEIEGSQRSLKNLKSRLHRLDVDALKQQEFVYNQDFYIQQVQRRLSRLEGEVNADEKQILEAKLTELKKTLEEKKNAYDVLHAQHKKLQSDVHFIKRAMDKTGEETSGMMIKIDELNLFNERSDQELKKAKAIKQEMMVEDNLLKLELNRLRDTLCNKTEKVLTLEKQKLELKKAIAERTEEIKIHKAMLDSQIRLVDQERQRISAEFQDRLNKIDKLRCRYEILNIVVMPPEGEEEKTLTYYVIKAAQEKEALQREGDDLDAKICKAEKEIVALENTLCVLNNCNSNYRNSFKEVTETSEEYEEKLKLEEEKRAADEKYRYKRRQIKELQENLQSMEKNFDTVLKQEALFQEQKKEKEALILQLNKDIEEQKPKLERVIKQCSRLSREIQSLKKTKTETQEERDIDLRELKSFSKTIDKLLADVLEANPDLTTPFQMYF
;
A
#
# COMPACT_ATOMS: atom_id res chain seq x y z
N MET A 1 -113.88 153.32 -101.35
CA MET A 1 -115.13 152.88 -100.68
C MET A 1 -115.42 151.39 -100.89
N GLN A 2 -116.13 150.97 -101.95
CA GLN A 2 -116.70 149.61 -101.98
C GLN A 2 -115.66 148.49 -102.23
N LYS A 3 -114.56 148.76 -102.97
CA LYS A 3 -113.43 147.82 -103.13
C LYS A 3 -112.59 147.67 -101.86
N GLU A 4 -112.32 148.76 -101.14
CA GLU A 4 -111.50 148.72 -99.91
C GLU A 4 -112.18 147.92 -98.80
N LYS A 5 -113.52 148.00 -98.68
CA LYS A 5 -114.26 147.17 -97.72
C LYS A 5 -114.09 145.67 -97.99
N VAL A 6 -114.10 145.26 -99.26
CA VAL A 6 -113.89 143.84 -99.64
C VAL A 6 -112.45 143.41 -99.36
N ASN A 7 -111.45 144.23 -99.68
CA ASN A 7 -110.06 143.93 -99.31
C ASN A 7 -109.87 143.79 -97.80
N LEU A 8 -110.38 144.73 -97.00
CA LEU A 8 -110.28 144.67 -95.53
C LEU A 8 -111.05 143.48 -94.93
N GLN A 9 -112.15 143.04 -95.55
CA GLN A 9 -112.86 141.82 -95.11
C GLN A 9 -112.08 140.54 -95.48
N ASN A 10 -111.41 140.52 -96.63
CA ASN A 10 -110.53 139.40 -97.00
C ASN A 10 -109.28 139.36 -96.11
N GLU A 11 -108.65 140.50 -95.81
CA GLU A 11 -107.53 140.59 -94.87
C GLU A 11 -107.94 140.14 -93.45
N LEU A 12 -109.15 140.49 -93.00
CA LEU A 12 -109.70 139.99 -91.73
C LEU A 12 -109.89 138.46 -91.75
N ALA A 13 -110.45 137.90 -92.83
CA ALA A 13 -110.61 136.46 -92.97
C ALA A 13 -109.25 135.73 -93.00
N ASP A 14 -108.27 136.24 -93.75
CA ASP A 14 -106.90 135.70 -93.78
C ASP A 14 -106.24 135.75 -92.39
N PHE A 15 -106.48 136.81 -91.60
CA PHE A 15 -106.00 136.88 -90.22
C PHE A 15 -106.75 135.95 -89.27
N GLU A 16 -108.07 135.78 -89.41
CA GLU A 16 -108.87 134.85 -88.62
C GLU A 16 -108.47 133.39 -88.90
N GLU A 17 -108.35 132.99 -90.17
CA GLU A 17 -107.84 131.67 -90.56
C GLU A 17 -106.41 131.43 -90.05
N ARG A 18 -105.55 132.45 -90.10
CA ARG A 18 -104.17 132.36 -89.56
C ARG A 18 -104.15 132.23 -88.04
N ILE A 19 -105.03 132.92 -87.32
CA ILE A 19 -105.16 132.81 -85.86
C ILE A 19 -105.70 131.42 -85.48
N GLU A 20 -106.69 130.89 -86.22
CA GLU A 20 -107.22 129.55 -86.00
C GLU A 20 -106.16 128.47 -86.30
N ALA A 21 -105.41 128.61 -87.39
CA ALA A 21 -104.27 127.73 -87.70
C ALA A 21 -103.17 127.80 -86.62
N MET A 22 -102.81 129.00 -86.13
CA MET A 22 -101.79 129.17 -85.08
C MET A 22 -102.26 128.67 -83.71
N THR A 23 -103.53 128.83 -83.35
CA THR A 23 -104.08 128.31 -82.09
C THR A 23 -104.24 126.79 -82.13
N SER A 24 -104.63 126.22 -83.28
CA SER A 24 -104.60 124.77 -83.53
C SER A 24 -103.17 124.22 -83.41
N HIS A 25 -102.19 124.85 -84.06
CA HIS A 25 -100.78 124.47 -83.94
C HIS A 25 -100.27 124.58 -82.49
N LEU A 26 -100.61 125.64 -81.76
CA LEU A 26 -100.22 125.82 -80.36
C LEU A 26 -100.87 124.78 -79.43
N LYS A 27 -102.09 124.34 -79.73
CA LYS A 27 -102.74 123.22 -79.05
C LYS A 27 -101.97 121.91 -79.30
N ASN A 28 -101.58 121.64 -80.54
CA ASN A 28 -100.75 120.48 -80.90
C ASN A 28 -99.39 120.52 -80.19
N VAL A 29 -98.69 121.67 -80.19
CA VAL A 29 -97.40 121.82 -79.48
C VAL A 29 -97.54 121.60 -77.97
N ARG A 30 -98.63 122.07 -77.34
CA ARG A 30 -98.91 121.78 -75.92
C ARG A 30 -99.18 120.29 -75.67
N GLN A 31 -99.87 119.63 -76.60
CA GLN A 31 -100.12 118.20 -76.54
C GLN A 31 -98.81 117.39 -76.68
N GLU A 32 -97.98 117.71 -77.68
CA GLU A 32 -96.64 117.12 -77.84
C GLU A 32 -95.73 117.38 -76.65
N PHE A 33 -95.77 118.58 -76.05
CA PHE A 33 -95.04 118.85 -74.80
C PHE A 33 -95.53 117.96 -73.66
N SER A 34 -96.85 117.78 -73.50
CA SER A 34 -97.41 116.92 -72.45
C SER A 34 -97.07 115.44 -72.66
N PHE A 35 -97.03 114.97 -73.91
CA PHE A 35 -96.57 113.61 -74.26
C PHE A 35 -95.07 113.45 -74.00
N THR A 36 -94.25 114.43 -74.40
CA THR A 36 -92.79 114.43 -74.15
C THR A 36 -92.48 114.46 -72.66
N GLN A 37 -93.20 115.25 -71.86
CA GLN A 37 -93.06 115.30 -70.40
C GLN A 37 -93.49 113.98 -69.74
N SER A 38 -94.53 113.32 -70.27
CA SER A 38 -94.97 112.01 -69.79
C SER A 38 -93.94 110.92 -70.12
N LEU A 39 -93.36 110.95 -71.33
CA LEU A 39 -92.25 110.08 -71.74
C LEU A 39 -90.98 110.32 -70.91
N TYR A 40 -90.67 111.58 -70.58
CA TYR A 40 -89.54 111.91 -69.70
C TYR A 40 -89.72 111.30 -68.31
N LYS A 41 -90.89 111.48 -67.69
CA LYS A 41 -91.20 110.85 -66.39
C LYS A 41 -91.18 109.32 -66.45
N ALA A 42 -91.63 108.72 -67.55
CA ALA A 42 -91.52 107.28 -67.75
C ALA A 42 -90.04 106.83 -67.79
N ARG A 43 -89.17 107.58 -68.50
CA ARG A 43 -87.71 107.31 -68.52
C ARG A 43 -87.04 107.54 -67.17
N GLU A 44 -87.46 108.54 -66.41
CA GLU A 44 -86.97 108.82 -65.06
C GLU A 44 -87.29 107.65 -64.12
N ASN A 45 -88.55 107.19 -64.11
CA ASN A 45 -88.97 105.99 -63.38
C ASN A 45 -88.20 104.72 -63.84
N GLU A 46 -87.99 104.53 -65.15
CA GLU A 46 -87.19 103.41 -65.67
C GLU A 46 -85.75 103.46 -65.12
N ILE A 47 -85.11 104.63 -65.12
CA ILE A 47 -83.76 104.82 -64.57
C ILE A 47 -83.73 104.50 -63.07
N GLU A 48 -84.73 104.93 -62.29
CA GLU A 48 -84.83 104.57 -60.87
C GLU A 48 -84.96 103.06 -60.66
N THR A 49 -85.78 102.38 -61.48
CA THR A 49 -85.91 100.92 -61.40
C THR A 49 -84.61 100.18 -61.77
N GLU A 50 -83.89 100.63 -62.79
CA GLU A 50 -82.57 100.10 -63.17
C GLU A 50 -81.52 100.34 -62.07
N GLN A 51 -81.50 101.51 -61.44
CA GLN A 51 -80.63 101.78 -60.28
C GLN A 51 -80.97 100.86 -59.10
N HIS A 52 -82.25 100.60 -58.84
CA HIS A 52 -82.69 99.67 -57.81
C HIS A 52 -82.29 98.21 -58.12
N PHE A 53 -82.44 97.75 -59.37
CA PHE A 53 -81.97 96.42 -59.80
C PHE A 53 -80.45 96.30 -59.73
N LYS A 54 -79.71 97.36 -60.07
CA LYS A 54 -78.26 97.42 -59.90
C LYS A 54 -77.86 97.31 -58.43
N ALA A 55 -78.52 98.05 -57.53
CA ALA A 55 -78.25 97.97 -56.09
C ALA A 55 -78.58 96.58 -55.50
N LEU A 56 -79.64 95.92 -55.97
CA LEU A 56 -79.95 94.53 -55.60
C LEU A 56 -78.87 93.55 -56.07
N THR A 57 -78.45 93.63 -57.33
CA THR A 57 -77.42 92.74 -57.89
C THR A 57 -76.05 92.98 -57.26
N GLU A 58 -75.68 94.22 -56.94
CA GLU A 58 -74.45 94.55 -56.20
C GLU A 58 -74.47 93.97 -54.77
N ARG A 59 -75.62 93.99 -54.07
CA ARG A 59 -75.78 93.36 -52.75
C ARG A 59 -75.66 91.83 -52.82
N GLU A 60 -76.35 91.18 -53.74
CA GLU A 60 -76.25 89.71 -53.92
C GLU A 60 -74.83 89.30 -54.36
N LEU A 61 -74.16 90.09 -55.20
CA LEU A 61 -72.76 89.86 -55.57
C LEU A 61 -71.81 90.04 -54.36
N GLY A 62 -72.07 91.00 -53.48
CA GLY A 62 -71.35 91.17 -52.21
C GLY A 62 -71.56 90.01 -51.23
N ARG A 63 -72.80 89.51 -51.13
CA ARG A 63 -73.15 88.30 -50.37
C ARG A 63 -72.44 87.08 -50.92
N LEU A 64 -72.55 86.81 -52.22
CA LEU A 64 -71.90 85.68 -52.88
C LEU A 64 -70.37 85.73 -52.74
N LYS A 65 -69.74 86.90 -52.83
CA LYS A 65 -68.30 87.06 -52.53
C LYS A 65 -67.96 86.70 -51.08
N SER A 66 -68.86 86.99 -50.13
CA SER A 66 -68.66 86.67 -48.72
C SER A 66 -68.85 85.17 -48.44
N ASP A 67 -69.85 84.55 -49.08
CA ASP A 67 -70.07 83.10 -49.04
C ASP A 67 -68.93 82.32 -49.72
N ILE A 68 -68.41 82.81 -50.86
CA ILE A 68 -67.23 82.24 -51.54
C ILE A 68 -66.01 82.28 -50.61
N LYS A 69 -65.70 83.44 -50.00
CA LYS A 69 -64.59 83.54 -49.05
C LYS A 69 -64.72 82.59 -47.87
N ARG A 70 -65.93 82.47 -47.28
CA ARG A 70 -66.18 81.50 -46.20
C ARG A 70 -65.90 80.06 -46.66
N LEU A 71 -66.33 79.70 -47.87
CA LEU A 71 -66.06 78.37 -48.45
C LEU A 71 -64.57 78.15 -48.77
N GLU A 72 -63.85 79.18 -49.22
CA GLU A 72 -62.39 79.13 -49.42
C GLU A 72 -61.65 78.92 -48.09
N ASP A 73 -62.00 79.66 -47.04
CA ASP A 73 -61.46 79.50 -45.68
C ASP A 73 -61.79 78.10 -45.10
N GLU A 74 -63.03 77.61 -45.30
CA GLU A 74 -63.43 76.26 -44.93
C GLU A 74 -62.58 75.20 -45.67
N ILE A 75 -62.36 75.35 -46.98
CA ILE A 75 -61.52 74.46 -47.79
C ILE A 75 -60.06 74.46 -47.31
N VAL A 76 -59.51 75.62 -46.93
CA VAL A 76 -58.17 75.71 -46.33
C VAL A 76 -58.15 74.94 -45.00
N SER A 77 -59.11 75.18 -44.11
CA SER A 77 -59.19 74.49 -42.81
C SER A 77 -59.35 72.96 -42.94
N LEU A 78 -60.09 72.50 -43.96
CA LEU A 78 -60.26 71.08 -44.28
C LEU A 78 -58.97 70.48 -44.84
N ARG A 79 -58.21 71.24 -45.65
CA ARG A 79 -56.91 70.82 -46.16
C ARG A 79 -55.87 70.71 -45.03
N GLU A 80 -55.85 71.65 -44.09
CA GLU A 80 -55.00 71.59 -42.90
C GLU A 80 -55.36 70.41 -41.99
N LYS A 81 -56.66 70.19 -41.73
CA LYS A 81 -57.15 69.01 -40.99
C LYS A 81 -56.72 67.71 -41.68
N LYS A 82 -56.93 67.59 -43.00
CA LYS A 82 -56.48 66.44 -43.80
C LYS A 82 -54.97 66.22 -43.65
N ASN A 83 -54.15 67.25 -43.87
CA ASN A 83 -52.70 67.17 -43.73
C ASN A 83 -52.28 66.76 -42.30
N SER A 84 -53.00 67.21 -41.26
CA SER A 84 -52.72 66.82 -39.87
C SER A 84 -53.05 65.34 -39.62
N GLN A 85 -54.12 64.83 -40.23
CA GLN A 85 -54.53 63.43 -40.16
C GLN A 85 -53.59 62.53 -40.96
N GLU A 86 -53.19 62.89 -42.18
CA GLU A 86 -52.19 62.17 -42.97
C GLU A 86 -50.83 62.11 -42.26
N ASN A 87 -50.40 63.21 -41.63
CA ASN A 87 -49.19 63.24 -40.79
C ASN A 87 -49.31 62.41 -39.51
N THR A 88 -50.52 62.23 -38.98
CA THR A 88 -50.77 61.35 -37.82
C THR A 88 -50.75 59.89 -38.26
N ILE A 89 -51.42 59.57 -39.37
CA ILE A 89 -51.45 58.25 -40.01
C ILE A 89 -50.02 57.80 -40.34
N SER A 90 -49.21 58.62 -41.01
CA SER A 90 -47.82 58.27 -41.35
C SER A 90 -46.96 58.00 -40.10
N LYS A 91 -47.12 58.79 -39.04
CA LYS A 91 -46.48 58.54 -37.73
C LYS A 91 -46.95 57.25 -37.08
N THR A 92 -48.24 56.93 -37.11
CA THR A 92 -48.77 55.68 -36.56
C THR A 92 -48.37 54.46 -37.37
N THR A 93 -48.34 54.56 -38.71
CA THR A 93 -47.88 53.49 -39.60
C THR A 93 -46.41 53.19 -39.36
N LYS A 94 -45.56 54.22 -39.25
CA LYS A 94 -44.13 54.04 -38.92
C LYS A 94 -43.92 53.45 -37.52
N LYS A 95 -44.73 53.82 -36.53
CA LYS A 95 -44.71 53.16 -35.20
C LYS A 95 -45.10 51.69 -35.29
N LEU A 96 -46.14 51.35 -36.05
CA LEU A 96 -46.62 49.98 -36.26
C LEU A 96 -45.57 49.13 -36.99
N GLU A 97 -44.88 49.70 -37.97
CA GLU A 97 -43.80 49.06 -38.71
C GLU A 97 -42.56 48.81 -37.83
N ASN A 98 -42.16 49.79 -37.01
CA ASN A 98 -41.13 49.58 -35.98
C ASN A 98 -41.52 48.48 -34.97
N LEU A 99 -42.78 48.43 -34.52
CA LEU A 99 -43.27 47.40 -33.60
C LEU A 99 -43.27 46.01 -34.25
N LYS A 100 -43.59 45.91 -35.55
CA LYS A 100 -43.45 44.65 -36.31
C LYS A 100 -42.00 44.19 -36.42
N GLN A 101 -41.07 45.10 -36.72
CA GLN A 101 -39.65 44.78 -36.76
C GLN A 101 -39.15 44.31 -35.39
N GLN A 102 -39.56 44.99 -34.32
CA GLN A 102 -39.23 44.57 -32.95
C GLN A 102 -39.81 43.19 -32.64
N LEU A 103 -41.08 42.93 -32.97
CA LEU A 103 -41.73 41.63 -32.72
C LEU A 103 -41.04 40.49 -33.47
N ASN A 104 -40.64 40.69 -34.74
CA ASN A 104 -39.84 39.71 -35.48
C ASN A 104 -38.49 39.44 -34.82
N CYS A 105 -37.78 40.49 -34.35
CA CYS A 105 -36.52 40.31 -33.63
C CYS A 105 -36.72 39.60 -32.28
N ASP A 106 -37.79 39.92 -31.54
CA ASP A 106 -38.13 39.26 -30.28
C ASP A 106 -38.50 37.78 -30.51
N GLU A 107 -39.14 37.44 -31.63
CA GLU A 107 -39.46 36.07 -32.07
C GLU A 107 -38.18 35.28 -32.46
N GLU A 108 -37.28 35.86 -33.26
CA GLU A 108 -35.97 35.25 -33.57
C GLU A 108 -35.12 35.01 -32.32
N VAL A 109 -35.13 35.97 -31.38
CA VAL A 109 -34.46 35.84 -30.08
C VAL A 109 -35.11 34.72 -29.26
N LEU A 110 -36.44 34.66 -29.18
CA LEU A 110 -37.16 33.60 -28.47
C LEU A 110 -36.83 32.21 -29.05
N GLU A 111 -36.84 32.05 -30.37
CA GLU A 111 -36.43 30.80 -31.02
C GLU A 111 -34.98 30.42 -30.65
N SER A 112 -34.07 31.38 -30.63
CA SER A 112 -32.67 31.13 -30.27
C SER A 112 -32.53 30.64 -28.81
N TRP A 113 -33.30 31.22 -27.88
CA TRP A 113 -33.36 30.80 -26.48
C TRP A 113 -33.99 29.40 -26.33
N ILE A 114 -35.06 29.09 -27.07
CA ILE A 114 -35.68 27.75 -27.06
C ILE A 114 -34.69 26.70 -27.60
N LYS A 115 -33.99 27.00 -28.70
CA LYS A 115 -32.96 26.12 -29.28
C LYS A 115 -31.81 25.88 -28.30
N GLU A 116 -31.37 26.91 -27.57
CA GLU A 116 -30.31 26.80 -26.58
C GLU A 116 -30.75 26.10 -25.27
N SER A 117 -32.00 26.29 -24.82
CA SER A 117 -32.58 25.53 -23.71
C SER A 117 -32.63 24.05 -24.04
N ASN A 118 -33.19 23.69 -25.20
CA ASN A 118 -33.27 22.31 -25.67
C ASN A 118 -31.87 21.65 -25.79
N ARG A 119 -30.83 22.41 -26.17
CA ARG A 119 -29.44 21.90 -26.13
C ARG A 119 -28.99 21.59 -24.71
N LYS A 120 -29.18 22.53 -23.78
CA LYS A 120 -28.80 22.32 -22.37
C LYS A 120 -29.56 21.18 -21.70
N ASP A 121 -30.83 20.98 -22.03
CA ASP A 121 -31.63 19.87 -21.52
C ASP A 121 -31.12 18.51 -22.08
N ASN A 122 -30.71 18.47 -23.36
CA ASN A 122 -30.06 17.30 -23.95
C ASN A 122 -28.69 17.02 -23.32
N ASP A 123 -27.86 18.05 -23.13
CA ASP A 123 -26.55 17.93 -22.46
C ASP A 123 -26.71 17.46 -21.01
N ALA A 124 -27.70 17.98 -20.27
CA ALA A 124 -28.02 17.54 -18.92
C ALA A 124 -28.46 16.06 -18.88
N MET A 125 -29.30 15.61 -19.81
CA MET A 125 -29.66 14.19 -19.94
C MET A 125 -28.45 13.30 -20.27
N MET A 126 -27.53 13.77 -21.12
CA MET A 126 -26.29 13.04 -21.43
C MET A 126 -25.35 12.95 -20.22
N ILE A 127 -25.19 14.04 -19.46
CA ILE A 127 -24.43 14.06 -18.20
C ILE A 127 -25.06 13.10 -17.17
N GLN A 128 -26.38 13.12 -17.00
CA GLN A 128 -27.08 12.21 -16.10
C GLN A 128 -26.90 10.74 -16.50
N LYS A 129 -26.92 10.45 -17.80
CA LYS A 129 -26.66 9.10 -18.33
C LYS A 129 -25.22 8.64 -18.06
N TYR A 130 -24.22 9.52 -18.20
CA TYR A 130 -22.84 9.19 -17.83
C TYR A 130 -22.69 9.00 -16.31
N ALA A 131 -23.31 9.85 -15.49
CA ALA A 131 -23.31 9.69 -14.03
C ALA A 131 -23.87 8.32 -13.60
N GLN A 132 -24.99 7.88 -14.17
CA GLN A 132 -25.54 6.53 -13.91
C GLN A 132 -24.60 5.39 -14.36
N GLN A 133 -23.89 5.55 -15.48
CA GLN A 133 -22.90 4.57 -15.93
C GLN A 133 -21.70 4.51 -15.00
N ASP A 134 -21.24 5.65 -14.49
CA ASP A 134 -20.10 5.73 -13.57
C ASP A 134 -20.48 5.28 -12.16
N GLU A 135 -21.70 5.53 -11.67
CA GLU A 135 -22.25 4.89 -10.46
C GLU A 135 -22.26 3.36 -10.60
N GLY A 136 -22.69 2.83 -11.75
CA GLY A 136 -22.65 1.39 -12.04
C GLY A 136 -21.23 0.80 -12.01
N LYS A 137 -20.25 1.51 -12.57
CA LYS A 137 -18.83 1.12 -12.50
C LYS A 137 -18.29 1.20 -11.07
N LEU A 138 -18.61 2.27 -10.34
CA LEU A 138 -18.19 2.46 -8.95
C LEU A 138 -18.73 1.36 -8.03
N ALA A 139 -19.99 0.97 -8.19
CA ALA A 139 -20.58 -0.16 -7.47
C ALA A 139 -19.85 -1.49 -7.80
N ALA A 140 -19.57 -1.74 -9.09
CA ALA A 140 -18.85 -2.95 -9.51
C ALA A 140 -17.40 -3.00 -8.98
N LEU A 141 -16.68 -1.87 -9.01
CA LEU A 141 -15.32 -1.74 -8.47
C LEU A 141 -15.31 -1.86 -6.94
N THR A 142 -16.28 -1.27 -6.25
CA THR A 142 -16.42 -1.39 -4.79
C THR A 142 -16.63 -2.86 -4.38
N LEU A 143 -17.54 -3.57 -5.05
CA LEU A 143 -17.76 -5.01 -4.83
C LEU A 143 -16.49 -5.85 -5.13
N GLN A 144 -15.68 -5.44 -6.13
CA GLN A 144 -14.42 -6.10 -6.43
C GLN A 144 -13.37 -5.85 -5.34
N VAL A 145 -13.28 -4.63 -4.81
CA VAL A 145 -12.42 -4.29 -3.66
C VAL A 145 -12.83 -5.10 -2.43
N GLU A 146 -14.12 -5.16 -2.08
CA GLU A 146 -14.60 -5.98 -0.95
C GLU A 146 -14.24 -7.47 -1.11
N LYS A 147 -14.42 -8.04 -2.31
CA LYS A 147 -14.03 -9.43 -2.61
C LYS A 147 -12.54 -9.65 -2.43
N LEU A 148 -11.70 -8.75 -2.95
CA LEU A 148 -10.24 -8.82 -2.81
C LEU A 148 -9.80 -8.64 -1.36
N THR A 149 -10.41 -7.72 -0.61
CA THR A 149 -10.16 -7.52 0.83
C THR A 149 -10.54 -8.76 1.64
N MET A 150 -11.68 -9.40 1.34
CA MET A 150 -12.06 -10.66 1.99
C MET A 150 -11.08 -11.80 1.65
N GLN A 151 -10.62 -11.90 0.39
CA GLN A 151 -9.59 -12.87 0.00
C GLN A 151 -8.24 -12.62 0.69
N ALA A 152 -7.80 -11.36 0.79
CA ALA A 152 -6.58 -10.98 1.50
C ALA A 152 -6.66 -11.32 2.99
N ASN A 153 -7.79 -11.04 3.64
CA ASN A 153 -8.01 -11.40 5.04
C ASN A 153 -8.08 -12.93 5.26
N ARG A 154 -8.66 -13.69 4.32
CA ARG A 154 -8.61 -15.17 4.35
C ARG A 154 -7.17 -15.70 4.22
N LYS A 155 -6.37 -15.16 3.29
CA LYS A 155 -4.96 -15.52 3.14
C LYS A 155 -4.11 -15.13 4.35
N ARG A 156 -4.38 -13.98 4.98
CA ARG A 156 -3.71 -13.58 6.23
C ARG A 156 -3.98 -14.58 7.34
N ARG A 157 -5.25 -14.93 7.60
CA ARG A 157 -5.61 -15.94 8.61
C ARG A 157 -4.97 -17.31 8.33
N ALA A 158 -4.89 -17.72 7.06
CA ALA A 158 -4.20 -18.95 6.70
C ALA A 158 -2.71 -18.87 7.03
N LEU A 159 -2.03 -17.77 6.67
CA LEU A 159 -0.62 -17.53 7.02
C LEU A 159 -0.41 -17.48 8.54
N ASP A 160 -1.30 -16.83 9.29
CA ASP A 160 -1.23 -16.77 10.75
C ASP A 160 -1.34 -18.17 11.37
N ASN A 161 -2.24 -19.02 10.85
CA ASN A 161 -2.37 -20.42 11.28
C ASN A 161 -1.11 -21.24 10.96
N GLU A 162 -0.62 -21.22 9.71
CA GLU A 162 0.59 -21.93 9.27
C GLU A 162 1.83 -21.48 10.08
N LEU A 163 1.91 -20.18 10.43
CA LEU A 163 2.93 -19.64 11.31
C LEU A 163 2.80 -20.21 12.73
N THR A 164 1.60 -20.28 13.31
CA THR A 164 1.41 -20.90 14.62
C THR A 164 1.74 -22.40 14.61
N GLU A 165 1.37 -23.14 13.57
CA GLU A 165 1.70 -24.56 13.40
C GLU A 165 3.21 -24.77 13.28
N THR A 166 3.89 -23.94 12.48
CA THR A 166 5.36 -23.94 12.34
C THR A 166 6.05 -23.64 13.67
N ILE A 167 5.57 -22.66 14.44
CA ILE A 167 6.11 -22.34 15.77
C ILE A 167 5.89 -23.50 16.74
N THR A 168 4.71 -24.15 16.75
CA THR A 168 4.48 -25.32 17.60
C THR A 168 5.39 -26.49 17.21
N ALA A 169 5.56 -26.78 15.92
CA ALA A 169 6.46 -27.82 15.45
C ALA A 169 7.93 -27.52 15.81
N GLN A 170 8.35 -26.25 15.75
CA GLN A 170 9.69 -25.84 16.18
C GLN A 170 9.89 -26.05 17.69
N ILE A 171 8.89 -25.70 18.53
CA ILE A 171 8.92 -25.94 19.98
C ILE A 171 8.99 -27.44 20.29
N GLU A 172 8.25 -28.28 19.55
CA GLU A 172 8.33 -29.73 19.67
C GLU A 172 9.71 -30.27 19.27
N LEU A 173 10.29 -29.78 18.16
CA LEU A 173 11.64 -30.14 17.73
C LEU A 173 12.71 -29.74 18.76
N ASP A 174 12.65 -28.52 19.29
CA ASP A 174 13.59 -28.05 20.32
C ASP A 174 13.47 -28.88 21.60
N LYS A 175 12.25 -29.21 22.02
CA LYS A 175 12.01 -30.10 23.16
C LYS A 175 12.51 -31.52 22.92
N THR A 176 12.29 -32.10 21.75
CA THR A 176 12.87 -33.42 21.42
C THR A 176 14.39 -33.37 21.36
N ALA A 177 15.00 -32.27 20.91
CA ALA A 177 16.45 -32.08 20.95
C ALA A 177 16.99 -31.97 22.38
N GLU A 178 16.27 -31.30 23.30
CA GLU A 178 16.58 -31.31 24.73
C GLU A 178 16.45 -32.71 25.35
N ASP A 179 15.38 -33.43 25.04
CA ASP A 179 15.19 -34.83 25.46
C ASP A 179 16.31 -35.73 24.94
N PHE A 180 16.74 -35.58 23.67
CA PHE A 180 17.89 -36.29 23.12
C PHE A 180 19.20 -35.96 23.84
N ARG A 181 19.46 -34.69 24.20
CA ARG A 181 20.64 -34.32 24.99
C ARG A 181 20.60 -34.98 26.38
N ARG A 182 19.45 -34.98 27.05
CA ARG A 182 19.26 -35.63 28.36
C ARG A 182 19.49 -37.14 28.27
N VAL A 183 18.84 -37.84 27.33
CA VAL A 183 19.03 -39.28 27.11
C VAL A 183 20.48 -39.61 26.72
N HIS A 184 21.17 -38.72 25.99
CA HIS A 184 22.58 -38.91 25.69
C HIS A 184 23.48 -38.78 26.93
N GLN A 185 23.20 -37.84 27.83
CA GLN A 185 23.89 -37.70 29.12
C GLN A 185 23.64 -38.92 30.02
N GLU A 186 22.38 -39.35 30.16
CA GLU A 186 22.00 -40.57 30.89
C GLU A 186 22.73 -41.80 30.33
N ARG A 187 22.79 -41.94 28.99
CA ARG A 187 23.54 -43.01 28.32
C ARG A 187 25.04 -42.93 28.61
N GLN A 188 25.65 -41.75 28.58
CA GLN A 188 27.08 -41.58 28.92
C GLN A 188 27.35 -41.96 30.39
N GLU A 189 26.45 -41.62 31.31
CA GLU A 189 26.59 -41.97 32.72
C GLU A 189 26.43 -43.49 32.94
N VAL A 190 25.47 -44.14 32.28
CA VAL A 190 25.32 -45.61 32.28
C VAL A 190 26.56 -46.29 31.68
N LEU A 191 27.10 -45.77 30.57
CA LEU A 191 28.35 -46.29 30.00
C LEU A 191 29.52 -46.15 30.99
N ARG A 192 29.66 -45.00 31.67
CA ARG A 192 30.68 -44.81 32.72
C ARG A 192 30.49 -45.76 33.90
N GLN A 193 29.26 -46.03 34.31
CA GLN A 193 28.95 -47.02 35.35
C GLN A 193 29.35 -48.44 34.89
N TRP A 194 29.09 -48.78 33.63
CA TRP A 194 29.41 -50.08 33.03
C TRP A 194 30.93 -50.28 32.84
N GLU A 195 31.65 -49.26 32.37
CA GLU A 195 33.11 -49.24 32.31
C GLU A 195 33.74 -49.43 33.69
N ASN A 196 33.22 -48.74 34.72
CA ASN A 196 33.68 -48.93 36.10
C ASN A 196 33.41 -50.36 36.61
N ALA A 197 32.25 -50.95 36.27
CA ALA A 197 31.93 -52.33 36.61
C ALA A 197 32.89 -53.33 35.94
N ILE A 198 33.23 -53.11 34.65
CA ILE A 198 34.22 -53.92 33.92
C ILE A 198 35.62 -53.77 34.53
N GLN A 199 36.05 -52.55 34.88
CA GLN A 199 37.34 -52.34 35.54
C GLN A 199 37.39 -53.00 36.92
N GLN A 200 36.29 -53.02 37.67
CA GLN A 200 36.21 -53.77 38.92
C GLN A 200 36.26 -55.29 38.67
N MET A 201 35.57 -55.80 37.65
CA MET A 201 35.60 -57.20 37.26
C MET A 201 37.02 -57.63 36.85
N GLN A 202 37.69 -56.89 35.96
CA GLN A 202 39.08 -57.14 35.58
C GLN A 202 40.06 -57.12 36.78
N LYS A 203 39.85 -56.22 37.75
CA LYS A 203 40.63 -56.24 39.01
C LYS A 203 40.33 -57.47 39.87
N ARG A 204 39.09 -57.98 39.87
CA ARG A 204 38.74 -59.25 40.53
C ARG A 204 39.34 -60.44 39.80
N ASP A 205 39.32 -60.47 38.48
CA ASP A 205 39.94 -61.52 37.68
C ASP A 205 41.45 -61.56 37.91
N GLN A 206 42.14 -60.41 37.88
CA GLN A 206 43.57 -60.31 38.25
C GLN A 206 43.86 -60.77 39.69
N GLN A 207 42.95 -60.48 40.64
CA GLN A 207 43.06 -61.01 42.02
C GLN A 207 42.85 -62.52 42.06
N ILE A 208 41.92 -63.07 41.28
CA ILE A 208 41.65 -64.51 41.16
C ILE A 208 42.85 -65.22 40.53
N ASP A 209 43.42 -64.67 39.45
CA ASP A 209 44.63 -65.18 38.81
C ASP A 209 45.83 -65.16 39.77
N HIS A 210 46.01 -64.07 40.52
CA HIS A 210 47.05 -64.01 41.55
C HIS A 210 46.82 -65.06 42.66
N CYS A 211 45.58 -65.24 43.14
CA CYS A 211 45.24 -66.32 44.06
C CYS A 211 45.46 -67.71 43.44
N ALA A 212 45.19 -67.89 42.15
CA ALA A 212 45.43 -69.14 41.43
C ALA A 212 46.92 -69.45 41.29
N LEU A 213 47.76 -68.44 41.06
CA LEU A 213 49.22 -68.55 41.09
C LEU A 213 49.74 -68.93 42.48
N LEU A 214 49.27 -68.26 43.54
CA LEU A 214 49.60 -68.64 44.93
C LEU A 214 49.17 -70.07 45.26
N ILE A 215 47.98 -70.50 44.80
CA ILE A 215 47.51 -71.89 44.93
C ILE A 215 48.40 -72.85 44.11
N ALA A 216 48.91 -72.44 42.96
CA ALA A 216 49.83 -73.24 42.14
C ALA A 216 51.21 -73.39 42.80
N GLU A 217 51.75 -72.32 43.39
CA GLU A 217 52.98 -72.34 44.20
C GLU A 217 52.81 -73.25 45.42
N ILE A 218 51.73 -73.09 46.20
CA ILE A 218 51.40 -73.95 47.34
C ILE A 218 51.24 -75.41 46.90
N LYS A 219 50.59 -75.69 45.76
CA LYS A 219 50.50 -77.05 45.20
C LYS A 219 51.87 -77.58 44.74
N GLN A 220 52.75 -76.74 44.22
CA GLN A 220 54.11 -77.13 43.85
C GLN A 220 54.93 -77.47 45.10
N ASP A 221 54.79 -76.70 46.17
CA ASP A 221 55.47 -76.96 47.45
C ASP A 221 54.89 -78.18 48.18
N ILE A 222 53.58 -78.42 48.09
CA ILE A 222 52.97 -79.70 48.51
C ILE A 222 53.59 -80.84 47.71
N ARG A 223 53.69 -80.75 46.37
CA ARG A 223 54.36 -81.77 45.54
C ARG A 223 55.83 -81.98 45.92
N LYS A 224 56.60 -80.92 46.20
CA LYS A 224 57.98 -81.04 46.71
C LYS A 224 58.03 -81.75 48.06
N LYS A 225 57.08 -81.47 48.97
CA LYS A 225 56.99 -82.19 50.25
C LYS A 225 56.50 -83.63 50.08
N GLU A 226 55.64 -83.91 49.12
CA GLU A 226 55.22 -85.27 48.75
C GLU A 226 56.36 -86.08 48.12
N THR A 227 57.23 -85.49 47.29
CA THR A 227 58.43 -86.19 46.78
C THR A 227 59.41 -86.48 47.91
N VAL A 228 59.67 -85.51 48.79
CA VAL A 228 60.51 -85.75 49.99
C VAL A 228 59.88 -86.79 50.92
N LEU A 229 58.56 -86.79 51.13
CA LEU A 229 57.87 -87.83 51.89
C LEU A 229 57.99 -89.20 51.21
N LYS A 230 57.82 -89.28 49.89
CA LYS A 230 58.02 -90.51 49.11
C LYS A 230 59.44 -91.04 49.25
N GLU A 231 60.45 -90.17 49.12
CA GLU A 231 61.86 -90.50 49.35
C GLU A 231 62.11 -90.99 50.79
N LYS A 232 61.49 -90.37 51.79
CA LYS A 232 61.60 -90.84 53.18
C LYS A 232 60.87 -92.16 53.41
N THR A 233 59.74 -92.42 52.75
CA THR A 233 59.07 -93.72 52.81
C THR A 233 59.82 -94.82 52.05
N SER A 234 60.43 -94.53 50.89
CA SER A 234 61.25 -95.50 50.18
C SER A 234 62.57 -95.78 50.91
N PHE A 235 63.16 -94.77 51.55
CA PHE A 235 64.27 -94.96 52.48
C PHE A 235 63.87 -95.85 53.67
N LEU A 236 62.72 -95.59 54.31
CA LEU A 236 62.21 -96.44 55.39
C LEU A 236 61.96 -97.88 54.93
N VAL A 237 61.35 -98.07 53.75
CA VAL A 237 61.13 -99.40 53.16
C VAL A 237 62.47 -100.10 52.90
N ASN A 238 63.44 -99.43 52.28
CA ASN A 238 64.77 -100.00 52.05
C ASN A 238 65.48 -100.38 53.37
N GLU A 239 65.40 -99.54 54.41
CA GLU A 239 65.94 -99.86 55.73
C GLU A 239 65.21 -101.03 56.41
N THR A 240 63.89 -101.17 56.25
CA THR A 240 63.17 -102.36 56.73
C THR A 240 63.55 -103.63 55.95
N VAL A 241 63.78 -103.54 54.64
CA VAL A 241 64.25 -104.68 53.82
C VAL A 241 65.69 -105.04 54.20
N ASN A 242 66.58 -104.06 54.37
CA ASN A 242 67.94 -104.25 54.86
C ASN A 242 67.93 -104.95 56.23
N ASN A 243 67.13 -104.48 57.18
CA ASN A 243 66.98 -105.13 58.49
C ASN A 243 66.45 -106.57 58.36
N MET A 244 65.48 -106.84 57.49
CA MET A 244 64.97 -108.19 57.26
C MET A 244 66.00 -109.10 56.56
N GLU A 245 66.93 -108.56 55.76
CA GLU A 245 68.09 -109.29 55.25
C GLU A 245 69.15 -109.53 56.33
N TYR A 246 69.39 -108.58 57.23
CA TYR A 246 70.28 -108.76 58.38
C TYR A 246 69.74 -109.81 59.35
N GLU A 247 68.44 -109.80 59.67
CA GLU A 247 67.79 -110.86 60.46
C GLU A 247 67.93 -112.24 59.79
N LYS A 248 67.77 -112.32 58.46
CA LYS A 248 68.05 -113.57 57.72
C LYS A 248 69.50 -114.01 57.85
N LYS A 249 70.47 -113.10 57.67
CA LYS A 249 71.91 -113.37 57.82
C LYS A 249 72.28 -113.80 59.25
N ILE A 250 71.67 -113.19 60.26
CA ILE A 250 71.80 -113.60 61.67
C ILE A 250 71.24 -115.01 61.84
N SER A 251 70.03 -115.30 61.35
CA SER A 251 69.42 -116.63 61.47
C SER A 251 70.20 -117.74 60.74
N SER A 252 70.91 -117.44 59.64
CA SER A 252 71.83 -118.39 59.01
C SER A 252 73.12 -118.57 59.80
N ALA A 253 73.70 -117.48 60.32
CA ALA A 253 74.90 -117.55 61.15
C ALA A 253 74.66 -118.27 62.49
N GLU A 254 73.47 -118.12 63.09
CA GLU A 254 73.06 -118.88 64.27
C GLU A 254 72.92 -120.37 63.98
N ARG A 255 72.37 -120.74 62.81
CA ARG A 255 72.30 -122.15 62.38
C ARG A 255 73.69 -122.73 62.13
N GLU A 256 74.57 -122.02 61.43
CA GLU A 256 75.97 -122.42 61.25
C GLU A 256 76.69 -122.55 62.59
N ALA A 257 76.51 -121.60 63.51
CA ALA A 257 77.07 -121.66 64.86
C ALA A 257 76.57 -122.88 65.65
N THR A 258 75.28 -123.24 65.55
CA THR A 258 74.77 -124.48 66.16
C THR A 258 75.30 -125.75 65.48
N SER A 259 75.48 -125.74 64.15
CA SER A 259 76.09 -126.86 63.42
C SER A 259 77.54 -127.09 63.85
N LEU A 260 78.34 -126.03 63.88
CA LEU A 260 79.73 -126.07 64.34
C LEU A 260 79.86 -126.46 65.82
N ARG A 261 78.88 -126.11 66.67
CA ARG A 261 78.82 -126.57 68.07
C ARG A 261 78.57 -128.07 68.18
N ASN A 262 77.68 -128.60 67.35
CA ASN A 262 77.37 -130.03 67.30
C ASN A 262 78.54 -130.83 66.70
N GLU A 263 79.18 -130.33 65.65
CA GLU A 263 80.41 -130.91 65.10
C GLU A 263 81.55 -130.89 66.12
N TYR A 264 81.75 -129.79 66.85
CA TYR A 264 82.73 -129.73 67.93
C TYR A 264 82.45 -130.78 69.03
N GLN A 265 81.20 -130.93 69.46
CA GLN A 265 80.83 -131.97 70.43
C GLN A 265 81.05 -133.40 69.89
N ALA A 266 80.77 -133.64 68.61
CA ALA A 266 81.04 -134.94 67.97
C ALA A 266 82.54 -135.22 67.86
N GLN A 267 83.35 -134.23 67.50
CA GLN A 267 84.81 -134.37 67.41
C GLN A 267 85.47 -134.51 68.79
N ASP A 268 84.95 -133.85 69.83
CA ASP A 268 85.46 -134.02 71.19
C ASP A 268 85.09 -135.39 71.78
N ALA A 269 83.90 -135.92 71.46
CA ALA A 269 83.54 -137.30 71.76
C ALA A 269 84.42 -138.32 71.03
N TYR A 270 84.76 -138.07 69.75
CA TYR A 270 85.69 -138.91 68.99
C TYR A 270 87.13 -138.83 69.54
N ARG A 271 87.57 -137.64 69.97
CA ARG A 271 88.85 -137.45 70.68
C ARG A 271 88.90 -138.22 72.00
N ALA A 272 87.79 -138.25 72.76
CA ALA A 272 87.70 -139.04 73.99
C ALA A 272 87.79 -140.54 73.70
N GLN A 273 87.11 -141.04 72.68
CA GLN A 273 87.23 -142.45 72.24
C GLN A 273 88.67 -142.80 71.83
N LEU A 274 89.34 -141.96 71.05
CA LEU A 274 90.74 -142.16 70.68
C LEU A 274 91.70 -142.08 71.88
N GLN A 275 91.37 -141.27 72.91
CA GLN A 275 92.14 -141.22 74.15
C GLN A 275 92.00 -142.53 74.94
N ASP A 276 90.77 -143.05 75.06
CA ASP A 276 90.49 -144.34 75.71
C ASP A 276 91.15 -145.51 74.97
N GLU A 277 91.11 -145.52 73.63
CA GLU A 277 91.82 -146.50 72.79
C GLU A 277 93.34 -146.41 72.96
N LEU A 278 93.90 -145.20 73.05
CA LEU A 278 95.33 -144.98 73.22
C LEU A 278 95.81 -145.36 74.63
N ASP A 279 94.99 -145.16 75.66
CA ASP A 279 95.32 -145.58 77.03
C ASP A 279 95.08 -147.10 77.25
N ALA A 280 94.17 -147.73 76.49
CA ALA A 280 94.10 -149.18 76.35
C ALA A 280 95.34 -149.76 75.63
N LEU A 281 95.79 -149.12 74.54
CA LEU A 281 97.01 -149.50 73.81
C LEU A 281 98.26 -149.33 74.68
N LYS A 282 98.39 -148.25 75.46
CA LYS A 282 99.44 -148.12 76.49
C LYS A 282 99.36 -149.24 77.52
N SER A 283 98.18 -149.54 78.05
CA SER A 283 97.99 -150.64 79.03
C SER A 283 98.40 -152.01 78.48
N THR A 284 98.28 -152.24 77.17
CA THR A 284 98.80 -153.45 76.50
C THR A 284 100.30 -153.36 76.16
N MET A 285 100.81 -152.17 75.84
CA MET A 285 102.24 -151.93 75.58
C MET A 285 103.06 -152.04 76.86
N ASP A 286 102.57 -151.55 77.99
CA ASP A 286 103.23 -151.65 79.30
C ASP A 286 103.21 -153.08 79.83
N ARG A 287 102.13 -153.84 79.58
CA ARG A 287 102.10 -155.30 79.82
C ARG A 287 103.14 -156.04 78.98
N THR A 288 103.14 -155.84 77.66
CA THR A 288 104.08 -156.52 76.77
C THR A 288 105.53 -156.07 76.96
N ALA A 289 105.77 -154.82 77.36
CA ALA A 289 107.07 -154.34 77.79
C ALA A 289 107.52 -155.05 79.09
N SER A 290 106.65 -155.13 80.11
CA SER A 290 106.92 -155.86 81.35
C SER A 290 107.22 -157.35 81.11
N ASP A 291 106.44 -158.02 80.27
CA ASP A 291 106.66 -159.42 79.88
C ASP A 291 107.99 -159.60 79.14
N LEU A 292 108.31 -158.69 78.22
CA LEU A 292 109.54 -158.72 77.42
C LEU A 292 110.79 -158.34 78.25
N GLU A 293 110.64 -157.52 79.29
CA GLU A 293 111.67 -157.21 80.29
C GLU A 293 111.90 -158.40 81.25
N SER A 294 110.83 -159.15 81.58
CA SER A 294 110.93 -160.43 82.30
C SER A 294 111.68 -161.50 81.48
N LEU A 295 111.44 -161.56 80.16
CA LEU A 295 112.17 -162.43 79.24
C LEU A 295 113.63 -161.98 79.06
N ARG A 296 113.90 -160.67 78.99
CA ARG A 296 115.27 -160.13 78.94
C ARG A 296 116.06 -160.41 80.23
N THR A 297 115.42 -160.36 81.40
CA THR A 297 116.07 -160.73 82.67
C THR A 297 116.35 -162.24 82.77
N GLN A 298 115.47 -163.11 82.24
CA GLN A 298 115.77 -164.55 82.11
C GLN A 298 116.93 -164.81 81.12
N VAL A 299 116.93 -164.17 79.94
CA VAL A 299 117.99 -164.33 78.92
C VAL A 299 119.34 -163.78 79.39
N THR A 300 119.36 -162.68 80.15
CA THR A 300 120.61 -162.16 80.75
C THR A 300 121.13 -163.04 81.88
N ASN A 301 120.25 -163.72 82.63
CA ASN A 301 120.67 -164.72 83.62
C ASN A 301 121.28 -165.96 82.95
N LEU A 302 120.67 -166.49 81.89
CA LEU A 302 121.24 -167.59 81.09
C LEU A 302 122.58 -167.21 80.43
N LYS A 303 122.71 -165.97 79.91
CA LYS A 303 124.00 -165.46 79.41
C LYS A 303 125.06 -165.31 80.53
N LYS A 304 124.67 -164.91 81.74
CA LYS A 304 125.57 -164.86 82.91
C LYS A 304 126.08 -166.25 83.31
N GLU A 305 125.29 -167.31 83.14
CA GLU A 305 125.77 -168.69 83.39
C GLU A 305 126.79 -169.17 82.34
N ILE A 306 126.57 -168.83 81.06
CA ILE A 306 127.52 -169.14 79.98
C ILE A 306 128.83 -168.37 80.17
N GLN A 307 128.76 -167.07 80.48
CA GLN A 307 129.93 -166.25 80.82
C GLN A 307 130.67 -166.77 82.06
N LYS A 308 129.96 -167.26 83.10
CA LYS A 308 130.58 -167.93 84.26
C LYS A 308 131.31 -169.22 83.91
N LYS A 309 130.95 -169.93 82.83
CA LYS A 309 131.69 -171.10 82.35
C LYS A 309 132.88 -170.73 81.46
N GLN A 310 132.75 -169.72 80.59
CA GLN A 310 133.89 -169.25 79.76
C GLN A 310 134.97 -168.54 80.59
N ALA A 311 134.60 -167.68 81.54
CA ALA A 311 135.54 -167.02 82.46
C ALA A 311 136.29 -168.00 83.38
N ARG A 312 135.83 -169.25 83.52
CA ARG A 312 136.48 -170.29 84.32
C ARG A 312 137.50 -171.13 83.54
N LEU A 313 137.61 -170.93 82.22
CA LEU A 313 138.55 -171.65 81.34
C LEU A 313 139.70 -170.77 80.83
N SER A 314 139.47 -169.49 80.52
CA SER A 314 140.57 -168.54 80.22
C SER A 314 141.42 -168.24 81.45
N PHE A 315 140.80 -168.13 82.63
CA PHE A 315 141.46 -167.99 83.94
C PHE A 315 142.41 -169.16 84.29
N LEU A 316 142.38 -170.25 83.52
CA LEU A 316 142.99 -171.53 83.87
C LEU A 316 143.87 -172.14 82.74
N ASN A 317 144.56 -171.31 81.93
CA ASN A 317 145.95 -171.60 81.49
C ASN A 317 146.69 -170.55 80.61
N GLU A 318 146.22 -169.29 80.48
CA GLU A 318 147.20 -168.19 80.33
C GLU A 318 148.11 -168.06 81.57
N LYS A 319 147.76 -168.76 82.66
CA LYS A 319 148.46 -168.78 83.94
C LYS A 319 149.49 -169.90 84.14
N ASN A 320 149.85 -170.66 83.10
CA ASN A 320 150.84 -171.74 83.20
C ASN A 320 151.83 -171.85 82.01
N ALA A 321 151.93 -170.81 81.17
CA ALA A 321 152.82 -170.81 79.99
C ALA A 321 153.34 -169.40 79.65
N SER A 322 154.18 -168.73 80.43
CA SER A 322 154.79 -169.02 81.72
C SER A 322 155.91 -167.99 81.81
N LEU A 323 155.67 -166.91 82.53
CA LEU A 323 156.73 -166.29 83.31
C LEU A 323 156.12 -166.02 84.71
N SER A 324 156.54 -166.61 85.84
CA SER A 324 157.76 -167.38 86.18
C SER A 324 158.95 -167.15 85.26
N ASN A 325 159.22 -165.87 85.00
CA ASN A 325 160.39 -165.23 85.55
C ASN A 325 160.39 -163.75 85.13
N LYS A 326 160.11 -162.78 86.01
CA LYS A 326 159.98 -162.90 87.48
C LYS A 326 158.88 -162.02 88.09
N LEU A 327 158.01 -162.69 88.83
CA LEU A 327 157.57 -162.37 90.19
C LEU A 327 158.34 -161.20 90.85
N LYS A 328 157.90 -159.94 90.63
CA LYS A 328 157.77 -158.83 91.61
C LYS A 328 157.50 -157.46 90.95
N LEU A 329 156.21 -157.12 90.79
CA LEU A 329 155.62 -155.76 90.83
C LEU A 329 156.31 -154.68 89.92
N VAL A 330 156.14 -153.34 89.97
CA VAL A 330 155.60 -152.43 91.00
C VAL A 330 155.31 -150.97 90.55
N THR A 331 154.03 -150.60 90.35
CA THR A 331 153.56 -149.27 90.78
C THR A 331 152.86 -149.41 92.12
N GLU A 332 153.72 -149.35 93.13
CA GLU A 332 153.53 -148.99 94.53
C GLU A 332 152.69 -149.90 95.44
N GLU A 333 153.23 -150.56 96.49
CA GLU A 333 154.57 -150.67 97.13
C GLU A 333 155.71 -149.66 96.79
N THR A 334 156.65 -149.98 95.87
CA THR A 334 157.88 -149.19 95.63
C THR A 334 158.43 -149.16 94.16
N LEU A 335 158.13 -148.09 93.40
CA LEU A 335 159.02 -147.42 92.40
C LEU A 335 159.38 -148.03 91.01
N GLY A 336 159.29 -147.19 89.95
CA GLY A 336 160.35 -147.06 88.91
C GLY A 336 159.95 -146.94 87.42
N SER A 337 160.06 -145.75 86.80
CA SER A 337 160.03 -145.57 85.33
C SER A 337 161.01 -144.51 84.82
N GLU A 338 161.87 -144.90 83.87
CA GLU A 338 162.59 -144.03 82.93
C GLU A 338 162.25 -144.53 81.51
N ASP A 339 162.11 -143.62 80.53
CA ASP A 339 161.45 -143.85 79.24
C ASP A 339 162.19 -144.73 78.21
N LYS A 340 161.41 -145.16 77.20
CA LYS A 340 161.67 -145.24 75.72
C LYS A 340 161.29 -146.61 75.14
N ALA A 341 160.89 -146.81 73.89
CA ALA A 341 160.41 -146.03 72.74
C ALA A 341 160.44 -147.05 71.56
N LEU A 342 159.75 -146.78 70.44
CA LEU A 342 159.81 -147.56 69.19
C LEU A 342 159.22 -149.00 69.32
N ARG A 343 157.95 -149.27 69.00
CA ARG A 343 157.12 -148.84 67.85
C ARG A 343 157.68 -149.37 66.52
N MET A 344 156.76 -149.79 65.65
CA MET A 344 156.89 -149.60 64.20
C MET A 344 157.82 -150.53 63.40
N GLU A 345 158.02 -151.79 63.78
CA GLU A 345 158.48 -152.80 62.81
C GLU A 345 157.53 -154.02 62.82
N GLU A 346 156.34 -153.88 62.24
CA GLU A 346 156.05 -153.89 60.79
C GLU A 346 155.65 -155.31 60.33
N ILE A 347 154.35 -155.53 60.08
CA ILE A 347 153.61 -155.14 58.86
C ILE A 347 153.87 -156.08 57.67
N LEU A 348 155.05 -156.68 57.52
CA LEU A 348 155.43 -157.30 56.24
C LEU A 348 154.93 -158.73 55.96
N LYS A 349 154.04 -159.33 56.76
CA LYS A 349 153.52 -160.69 56.51
C LYS A 349 152.02 -160.83 56.29
N GLU A 350 151.20 -159.92 56.80
CA GLU A 350 149.77 -159.86 56.40
C GLU A 350 149.59 -159.29 54.98
N GLU A 351 150.52 -158.46 54.48
CA GLU A 351 150.45 -157.80 53.16
C GLU A 351 150.41 -158.79 51.97
N GLU A 352 151.18 -159.89 51.99
CA GLU A 352 151.37 -160.75 50.80
C GLU A 352 150.10 -161.50 50.33
N LYS A 353 149.10 -161.68 51.19
CA LYS A 353 147.82 -162.29 50.77
C LYS A 353 146.86 -161.29 50.12
N VAL A 354 146.91 -160.02 50.48
CA VAL A 354 146.01 -158.98 49.98
C VAL A 354 146.34 -158.59 48.52
N VAL A 355 147.61 -158.71 48.12
CA VAL A 355 148.09 -158.34 46.78
C VAL A 355 147.40 -159.12 45.64
N LYS A 356 147.10 -160.41 45.82
CA LYS A 356 146.53 -161.25 44.75
C LYS A 356 145.05 -161.00 44.46
N GLU A 357 144.29 -160.46 45.41
CA GLU A 357 142.88 -160.13 45.18
C GLU A 357 142.75 -158.80 44.42
N LYS A 358 143.61 -157.82 44.71
CA LYS A 358 143.56 -156.49 44.08
C LYS A 358 143.96 -156.44 42.60
N GLU A 359 144.74 -157.40 42.09
CA GLU A 359 145.00 -157.49 40.65
C GLU A 359 143.75 -157.84 39.83
N THR A 360 142.77 -158.54 40.42
CA THR A 360 141.54 -158.95 39.71
C THR A 360 140.51 -157.83 39.57
N GLU A 361 140.37 -156.97 40.59
CA GLU A 361 139.46 -155.81 40.57
C GLU A 361 139.91 -154.73 39.56
N ILE A 362 141.22 -154.53 39.39
CA ILE A 362 141.79 -153.48 38.52
C ILE A 362 141.46 -153.71 37.04
N ASN A 363 141.38 -154.97 36.58
CA ASN A 363 141.06 -155.25 35.18
C ASN A 363 139.59 -154.99 34.84
N GLN A 364 138.66 -155.22 35.78
CA GLN A 364 137.23 -154.91 35.58
C GLN A 364 136.96 -153.40 35.48
N LEU A 365 137.70 -152.59 36.27
CA LEU A 365 137.59 -151.13 36.22
C LEU A 365 138.10 -150.51 34.90
N LYS A 366 139.07 -151.14 34.22
CA LYS A 366 139.59 -150.66 32.93
C LYS A 366 138.57 -150.78 31.79
N GLU A 367 137.78 -151.86 31.75
CA GLU A 367 136.72 -152.01 30.73
C GLU A 367 135.58 -150.99 30.90
N LEU A 368 135.24 -150.67 32.16
CA LEU A 368 134.21 -149.68 32.50
C LEU A 368 134.62 -148.26 32.06
N LEU A 369 135.89 -147.91 32.23
CA LEU A 369 136.45 -146.62 31.80
C LEU A 369 136.38 -146.44 30.27
N PHE A 370 136.67 -147.50 29.50
CA PHE A 370 136.64 -147.45 28.04
C PHE A 370 135.22 -147.18 27.51
N LYS A 371 134.21 -147.89 28.03
CA LYS A 371 132.79 -147.66 27.66
C LYS A 371 132.33 -146.24 27.94
N LYS A 372 132.66 -145.68 29.12
CA LYS A 372 132.29 -144.29 29.46
C LYS A 372 132.99 -143.24 28.60
N THR A 373 134.23 -143.51 28.17
CA THR A 373 134.95 -142.63 27.24
C THR A 373 134.31 -142.61 25.85
N GLN A 374 133.75 -143.73 25.40
CA GLN A 374 133.03 -143.82 24.12
C GLN A 374 131.68 -143.08 24.17
N GLU A 375 130.91 -143.21 25.26
CA GLU A 375 129.67 -142.45 25.48
C GLU A 375 129.91 -140.93 25.48
N LEU A 376 130.99 -140.45 26.12
CA LEU A 376 131.34 -139.03 26.17
C LEU A 376 131.56 -138.44 24.76
N LYS A 377 132.16 -139.21 23.85
CA LYS A 377 132.42 -138.78 22.47
C LYS A 377 131.13 -138.60 21.68
N VAL A 378 130.18 -139.54 21.82
CA VAL A 378 128.85 -139.45 21.19
C VAL A 378 128.08 -138.22 21.66
N GLN A 379 128.18 -137.83 22.93
CA GLN A 379 127.52 -136.61 23.43
C GLN A 379 128.15 -135.32 22.89
N LYS A 380 129.48 -135.25 22.75
CA LYS A 380 130.16 -134.10 22.13
C LYS A 380 129.82 -133.90 20.65
N ASP A 381 129.56 -134.98 19.91
CA ASP A 381 129.14 -134.86 18.52
C ASP A 381 127.67 -134.41 18.41
N LYS A 382 126.79 -134.80 19.34
CA LYS A 382 125.43 -134.25 19.45
C LYS A 382 125.39 -132.76 19.80
N GLU A 383 126.26 -132.32 20.71
CA GLU A 383 126.41 -130.90 21.08
C GLU A 383 126.72 -130.01 19.86
N LYS A 384 127.61 -130.49 18.96
CA LYS A 384 127.92 -129.80 17.70
C LYS A 384 126.73 -129.71 16.75
N CYS A 385 125.92 -130.77 16.63
CA CYS A 385 124.71 -130.72 15.79
C CYS A 385 123.73 -129.65 16.30
N VAL A 386 123.49 -129.58 17.61
CA VAL A 386 122.60 -128.57 18.21
C VAL A 386 123.16 -127.15 18.01
N LEU A 387 124.48 -126.95 18.09
CA LEU A 387 125.09 -125.64 17.77
C LEU A 387 124.80 -125.19 16.33
N VAL A 388 124.87 -126.09 15.35
CA VAL A 388 124.54 -125.78 13.95
C VAL A 388 123.05 -125.46 13.77
N GLU A 389 122.15 -126.13 14.49
CA GLU A 389 120.72 -125.82 14.51
C GLU A 389 120.42 -124.45 15.15
N ILE A 390 121.16 -124.08 16.21
CA ILE A 390 121.08 -122.74 16.84
C ILE A 390 121.55 -121.67 15.85
N GLU A 391 122.67 -121.87 15.14
CA GLU A 391 123.13 -120.93 14.12
C GLU A 391 122.14 -120.79 12.94
N GLY A 392 121.54 -121.90 12.49
CA GLY A 392 120.46 -121.88 11.50
C GLY A 392 119.25 -121.08 11.97
N SER A 393 118.84 -121.28 13.23
CA SER A 393 117.75 -120.54 13.88
C SER A 393 118.08 -119.05 14.04
N GLN A 394 119.32 -118.68 14.36
CA GLN A 394 119.74 -117.29 14.42
C GLN A 394 119.73 -116.61 13.03
N ARG A 395 120.05 -117.33 11.95
CA ARG A 395 119.93 -116.81 10.58
C ARG A 395 118.47 -116.60 10.17
N SER A 396 117.56 -117.52 10.53
CA SER A 396 116.12 -117.33 10.28
C SER A 396 115.57 -116.14 11.07
N LEU A 397 116.00 -115.96 12.33
CA LEU A 397 115.61 -114.83 13.18
C LEU A 397 116.16 -113.49 12.65
N LYS A 398 117.37 -113.45 12.06
CA LYS A 398 117.87 -112.28 11.32
C LYS A 398 117.04 -111.94 10.08
N ASN A 399 116.59 -112.95 9.32
CA ASN A 399 115.68 -112.75 8.17
C ASN A 399 114.27 -112.31 8.58
N LEU A 400 113.76 -112.79 9.72
CA LEU A 400 112.52 -112.27 10.30
C LEU A 400 112.69 -110.83 10.79
N LYS A 401 113.83 -110.49 11.42
CA LYS A 401 114.14 -109.10 11.81
C LYS A 401 114.28 -108.15 10.62
N SER A 402 114.88 -108.56 9.50
CA SER A 402 114.95 -107.70 8.31
C SER A 402 113.58 -107.52 7.64
N ARG A 403 112.72 -108.54 7.65
CA ARG A 403 111.33 -108.45 7.19
C ARG A 403 110.47 -107.59 8.12
N LEU A 404 110.68 -107.68 9.43
CA LEU A 404 110.04 -106.84 10.44
C LEU A 404 110.48 -105.38 10.28
N HIS A 405 111.78 -105.11 10.12
CA HIS A 405 112.29 -103.77 9.86
C HIS A 405 111.80 -103.17 8.53
N ARG A 406 111.57 -104.00 7.49
CA ARG A 406 110.91 -103.54 6.26
C ARG A 406 109.45 -103.16 6.51
N LEU A 407 108.72 -103.95 7.31
CA LEU A 407 107.36 -103.61 7.74
C LEU A 407 107.34 -102.38 8.65
N ASP A 408 108.34 -102.15 9.50
CA ASP A 408 108.48 -100.93 10.29
C ASP A 408 108.73 -99.70 9.39
N VAL A 409 109.54 -99.84 8.33
CA VAL A 409 109.76 -98.76 7.35
C VAL A 409 108.51 -98.50 6.52
N ASP A 410 107.75 -99.54 6.13
CA ASP A 410 106.48 -99.37 5.43
C ASP A 410 105.39 -98.82 6.38
N ALA A 411 105.42 -99.16 7.67
CA ALA A 411 104.58 -98.59 8.71
C ALA A 411 104.96 -97.14 9.02
N LEU A 412 106.24 -96.78 9.02
CA LEU A 412 106.71 -95.39 9.13
C LEU A 412 106.30 -94.57 7.90
N LYS A 413 106.36 -95.13 6.69
CA LYS A 413 105.82 -94.48 5.48
C LYS A 413 104.30 -94.34 5.53
N GLN A 414 103.58 -95.34 6.04
CA GLN A 414 102.14 -95.21 6.29
C GLN A 414 101.88 -94.17 7.39
N GLN A 415 102.73 -94.08 8.41
CA GLN A 415 102.64 -93.07 9.45
C GLN A 415 102.96 -91.68 8.90
N GLU A 416 103.91 -91.51 7.97
CA GLU A 416 104.14 -90.27 7.22
C GLU A 416 102.97 -89.94 6.28
N PHE A 417 102.37 -90.94 5.64
CA PHE A 417 101.19 -90.74 4.80
C PHE A 417 99.98 -90.31 5.64
N VAL A 418 99.79 -90.94 6.80
CA VAL A 418 98.82 -90.56 7.83
C VAL A 418 99.17 -89.20 8.42
N TYR A 419 100.44 -88.85 8.67
CA TYR A 419 100.82 -87.52 9.19
C TYR A 419 100.60 -86.41 8.17
N ASN A 420 100.85 -86.70 6.88
CA ASN A 420 100.57 -85.77 5.79
C ASN A 420 99.06 -85.67 5.50
N GLN A 421 98.32 -86.77 5.60
CA GLN A 421 96.86 -86.75 5.54
C GLN A 421 96.24 -86.11 6.77
N ASP A 422 96.79 -86.28 7.98
CA ASP A 422 96.38 -85.62 9.23
C ASP A 422 96.77 -84.15 9.22
N PHE A 423 97.87 -83.76 8.59
CA PHE A 423 98.21 -82.35 8.37
C PHE A 423 97.25 -81.71 7.37
N TYR A 424 96.91 -82.42 6.28
CA TYR A 424 95.91 -81.98 5.32
C TYR A 424 94.51 -81.96 5.93
N ILE A 425 94.14 -82.96 6.74
CA ILE A 425 92.89 -83.06 7.50
C ILE A 425 92.86 -82.00 8.59
N GLN A 426 93.94 -81.65 9.28
CA GLN A 426 93.99 -80.53 10.20
C GLN A 426 93.90 -79.19 9.48
N GLN A 427 94.46 -79.05 8.28
CA GLN A 427 94.33 -77.85 7.47
C GLN A 427 92.90 -77.70 6.91
N VAL A 428 92.27 -78.80 6.51
CA VAL A 428 90.87 -78.87 6.11
C VAL A 428 89.94 -78.69 7.31
N GLN A 429 90.18 -79.31 8.46
CA GLN A 429 89.42 -79.14 9.71
C GLN A 429 89.57 -77.72 10.27
N ARG A 430 90.75 -77.09 10.23
CA ARG A 430 90.88 -75.67 10.58
C ARG A 430 90.13 -74.75 9.60
N ARG A 431 89.86 -75.22 8.38
CA ARG A 431 89.03 -74.52 7.38
C ARG A 431 87.54 -74.87 7.55
N LEU A 432 87.21 -76.09 7.95
CA LEU A 432 85.87 -76.61 8.24
C LEU A 432 85.35 -76.01 9.56
N SER A 433 86.07 -76.11 10.68
CA SER A 433 85.70 -75.47 11.96
C SER A 433 85.54 -73.95 11.84
N ARG A 434 86.27 -73.28 10.92
CA ARG A 434 86.07 -71.86 10.57
C ARG A 434 84.86 -71.58 9.66
N LEU A 435 84.36 -72.59 8.94
CA LEU A 435 83.16 -72.51 8.10
C LEU A 435 81.90 -73.07 8.80
N GLU A 436 82.06 -73.94 9.79
CA GLU A 436 81.02 -74.58 10.62
C GLU A 436 80.80 -73.87 11.96
N GLY A 437 81.69 -72.94 12.33
CA GLY A 437 81.46 -72.00 13.44
C GLY A 437 81.86 -72.49 14.83
N GLU A 438 82.81 -73.42 14.93
CA GLU A 438 83.38 -73.79 16.23
C GLU A 438 84.50 -72.82 16.63
N VAL A 439 84.18 -71.99 17.62
CA VAL A 439 85.08 -71.02 18.26
C VAL A 439 85.20 -71.38 19.74
N ASN A 440 86.24 -70.89 20.43
CA ASN A 440 86.44 -71.08 21.88
C ASN A 440 85.14 -70.86 22.67
N ALA A 441 84.91 -71.59 23.76
CA ALA A 441 83.64 -71.55 24.49
C ALA A 441 83.21 -70.12 24.90
N ASP A 442 84.16 -69.26 25.27
CA ASP A 442 83.91 -67.85 25.58
C ASP A 442 83.52 -67.04 24.33
N GLU A 443 84.18 -67.28 23.19
CA GLU A 443 83.82 -66.66 21.90
C GLU A 443 82.48 -67.17 21.37
N LYS A 444 82.13 -68.45 21.63
CA LYS A 444 80.79 -68.99 21.34
C LYS A 444 79.72 -68.35 22.22
N GLN A 445 79.96 -68.18 23.52
CA GLN A 445 79.05 -67.43 24.40
C GLN A 445 78.94 -65.96 23.98
N ILE A 446 80.03 -65.31 23.59
CA ILE A 446 80.01 -63.92 23.07
C ILE A 446 79.27 -63.85 21.73
N LEU A 447 79.39 -64.85 20.86
CA LEU A 447 78.69 -64.91 19.58
C LEU A 447 77.21 -65.28 19.74
N GLU A 448 76.84 -66.15 20.68
CA GLU A 448 75.45 -66.47 21.04
C GLU A 448 74.78 -65.31 21.80
N ALA A 449 75.51 -64.60 22.66
CA ALA A 449 75.09 -63.34 23.26
C ALA A 449 74.88 -62.28 22.16
N LYS A 450 75.83 -62.11 21.23
CA LYS A 450 75.66 -61.25 20.06
C LYS A 450 74.54 -61.73 19.13
N LEU A 451 74.25 -63.03 19.01
CA LEU A 451 73.15 -63.53 18.19
C LEU A 451 71.79 -63.32 18.85
N THR A 452 71.70 -63.45 20.17
CA THR A 452 70.49 -63.12 20.94
C THR A 452 70.29 -61.61 21.02
N GLU A 453 71.35 -60.81 21.13
CA GLU A 453 71.32 -59.35 21.03
C GLU A 453 70.99 -58.87 19.60
N LEU A 454 71.53 -59.50 18.55
CA LEU A 454 71.17 -59.21 17.15
C LEU A 454 69.76 -59.68 16.80
N LYS A 455 69.28 -60.79 17.36
CA LYS A 455 67.87 -61.21 17.23
C LYS A 455 66.96 -60.28 18.01
N LYS A 456 67.31 -59.89 19.24
CA LYS A 456 66.55 -58.96 20.06
C LYS A 456 66.49 -57.59 19.40
N THR A 457 67.61 -57.06 18.90
CA THR A 457 67.62 -55.81 18.14
C THR A 457 66.90 -55.95 16.79
N LEU A 458 66.93 -57.10 16.11
CA LEU A 458 66.08 -57.34 14.93
C LEU A 458 64.58 -57.33 15.29
N GLU A 459 64.19 -57.95 16.41
CA GLU A 459 62.82 -57.96 16.94
C GLU A 459 62.40 -56.54 17.35
N GLU A 460 63.25 -55.80 18.05
CA GLU A 460 63.06 -54.39 18.42
C GLU A 460 62.98 -53.50 17.17
N LYS A 461 63.77 -53.75 16.11
CA LYS A 461 63.70 -53.03 14.84
C LYS A 461 62.48 -53.41 14.00
N LYS A 462 62.01 -54.67 14.06
CA LYS A 462 60.74 -55.09 13.47
C LYS A 462 59.56 -54.44 14.19
N ASN A 463 59.50 -54.54 15.52
CA ASN A 463 58.48 -53.88 16.33
C ASN A 463 58.50 -52.36 16.13
N ALA A 464 59.68 -51.74 16.07
CA ALA A 464 59.81 -50.32 15.73
C ALA A 464 59.35 -50.02 14.30
N TYR A 465 59.66 -50.87 13.31
CA TYR A 465 59.18 -50.75 11.93
C TYR A 465 57.66 -50.89 11.85
N ASP A 466 57.06 -51.87 12.53
CA ASP A 466 55.62 -52.11 12.52
C ASP A 466 54.87 -50.98 13.22
N VAL A 467 55.42 -50.43 14.32
CA VAL A 467 54.93 -49.20 14.95
C VAL A 467 55.07 -48.01 14.00
N LEU A 468 56.22 -47.84 13.34
CA LEU A 468 56.44 -46.73 12.39
C LEU A 468 55.55 -46.86 11.14
N HIS A 469 55.26 -48.08 10.69
CA HIS A 469 54.39 -48.39 9.55
C HIS A 469 52.91 -48.21 9.89
N ALA A 470 52.50 -48.59 11.11
CA ALA A 470 51.19 -48.27 11.65
C ALA A 470 51.00 -46.76 11.80
N GLN A 471 52.01 -46.05 12.33
CA GLN A 471 52.04 -44.59 12.40
C GLN A 471 52.02 -43.96 11.00
N HIS A 472 52.77 -44.50 10.03
CA HIS A 472 52.78 -44.02 8.65
C HIS A 472 51.43 -44.21 7.96
N LYS A 473 50.78 -45.39 8.11
CA LYS A 473 49.42 -45.63 7.62
C LYS A 473 48.40 -44.73 8.30
N LYS A 474 48.56 -44.45 9.60
CA LYS A 474 47.71 -43.50 10.31
C LYS A 474 47.90 -42.09 9.74
N LEU A 475 49.14 -41.61 9.64
CA LEU A 475 49.48 -40.31 9.04
C LEU A 475 49.01 -40.19 7.58
N GLN A 476 49.11 -41.25 6.78
CA GLN A 476 48.60 -41.27 5.40
C GLN A 476 47.07 -41.15 5.37
N SER A 477 46.39 -41.77 6.34
CA SER A 477 44.93 -41.67 6.51
C SER A 477 44.54 -40.27 6.97
N ASP A 478 45.22 -39.74 7.99
CA ASP A 478 45.04 -38.39 8.54
C ASP A 478 45.30 -37.33 7.45
N VAL A 479 46.35 -37.48 6.63
CA VAL A 479 46.63 -36.64 5.46
C VAL A 479 45.51 -36.74 4.41
N HIS A 480 44.91 -37.92 4.19
CA HIS A 480 43.76 -38.02 3.30
C HIS A 480 42.53 -37.29 3.87
N PHE A 481 42.23 -37.44 5.16
CA PHE A 481 41.14 -36.72 5.82
C PHE A 481 41.35 -35.22 5.81
N ILE A 482 42.58 -34.74 6.10
CA ILE A 482 42.96 -33.33 6.02
C ILE A 482 42.82 -32.81 4.60
N LYS A 483 43.28 -33.55 3.57
CA LYS A 483 43.07 -33.15 2.17
C LYS A 483 41.58 -33.03 1.83
N ARG A 484 40.76 -34.04 2.15
CA ARG A 484 39.31 -33.98 1.90
C ARG A 484 38.63 -32.83 2.66
N ALA A 485 39.09 -32.51 3.87
CA ALA A 485 38.62 -31.37 4.62
C ALA A 485 39.05 -30.04 3.96
N MET A 486 40.31 -29.92 3.52
CA MET A 486 40.79 -28.76 2.76
C MET A 486 40.02 -28.57 1.46
N ASP A 487 39.81 -29.63 0.68
CA ASP A 487 39.05 -29.61 -0.56
C ASP A 487 37.62 -29.12 -0.31
N LYS A 488 36.94 -29.66 0.71
CA LYS A 488 35.60 -29.21 1.13
C LYS A 488 35.58 -27.75 1.59
N THR A 489 36.58 -27.30 2.36
CA THR A 489 36.69 -25.87 2.71
C THR A 489 37.03 -25.00 1.50
N GLY A 490 37.70 -25.54 0.47
CA GLY A 490 37.93 -24.88 -0.81
C GLY A 490 36.65 -24.70 -1.61
N GLU A 491 35.80 -25.73 -1.66
CA GLU A 491 34.44 -25.66 -2.22
C GLU A 491 33.56 -24.66 -1.45
N GLU A 492 33.59 -24.68 -0.12
CA GLU A 492 32.85 -23.74 0.73
C GLU A 492 33.36 -22.30 0.55
N THR A 493 34.67 -22.07 0.51
CA THR A 493 35.24 -20.72 0.30
C THR A 493 34.99 -20.18 -1.12
N SER A 494 35.06 -21.02 -2.15
CA SER A 494 34.70 -20.62 -3.51
C SER A 494 33.21 -20.35 -3.67
N GLY A 495 32.33 -21.14 -3.03
CA GLY A 495 30.90 -20.85 -2.93
C GLY A 495 30.60 -19.53 -2.20
N MET A 496 31.31 -19.25 -1.10
CA MET A 496 31.21 -17.95 -0.40
C MET A 496 31.75 -16.79 -1.24
N MET A 497 32.81 -17.00 -2.02
CA MET A 497 33.35 -15.98 -2.94
C MET A 497 32.33 -15.64 -4.03
N ILE A 498 31.72 -16.66 -4.67
CA ILE A 498 30.63 -16.45 -5.64
C ILE A 498 29.46 -15.70 -4.97
N LYS A 499 29.11 -16.02 -3.73
CA LYS A 499 28.05 -15.33 -2.99
C LYS A 499 28.41 -13.86 -2.69
N ILE A 500 29.68 -13.57 -2.39
CA ILE A 500 30.19 -12.21 -2.21
C ILE A 500 30.11 -11.43 -3.53
N ASP A 501 30.52 -12.03 -4.65
CA ASP A 501 30.47 -11.40 -5.98
C ASP A 501 29.02 -11.14 -6.43
N GLU A 502 28.10 -12.07 -6.19
CA GLU A 502 26.65 -11.86 -6.40
C GLU A 502 26.11 -10.69 -5.56
N LEU A 503 26.50 -10.60 -4.28
CA LEU A 503 26.08 -9.50 -3.40
C LEU A 503 26.71 -8.16 -3.81
N ASN A 504 27.96 -8.16 -4.29
CA ASN A 504 28.61 -6.97 -4.83
C ASN A 504 27.89 -6.47 -6.09
N LEU A 505 27.57 -7.36 -7.04
CA LEU A 505 26.78 -7.01 -8.23
C LEU A 505 25.37 -6.50 -7.86
N PHE A 506 24.73 -7.10 -6.85
CA PHE A 506 23.44 -6.62 -6.33
C PHE A 506 23.55 -5.23 -5.71
N ASN A 507 24.61 -4.97 -4.93
CA ASN A 507 24.88 -3.67 -4.31
C ASN A 507 25.18 -2.61 -5.39
N GLU A 508 26.04 -2.90 -6.36
CA GLU A 508 26.33 -1.99 -7.48
C GLU A 508 25.08 -1.63 -8.28
N ARG A 509 24.23 -2.61 -8.58
CA ARG A 509 22.95 -2.39 -9.25
C ARG A 509 22.03 -1.52 -8.39
N SER A 510 21.91 -1.81 -7.10
CA SER A 510 21.10 -1.03 -6.16
C SER A 510 21.59 0.42 -6.05
N ASP A 511 22.90 0.63 -6.09
CA ASP A 511 23.53 1.95 -6.10
C ASP A 511 23.28 2.72 -7.41
N GLN A 512 23.26 2.03 -8.55
CA GLN A 512 22.86 2.62 -9.84
C GLN A 512 21.37 3.00 -9.86
N GLU A 513 20.50 2.14 -9.34
CA GLU A 513 19.06 2.43 -9.20
C GLU A 513 18.82 3.59 -8.23
N LEU A 514 19.57 3.67 -7.12
CA LEU A 514 19.56 4.80 -6.18
C LEU A 514 20.06 6.10 -6.82
N LYS A 515 21.12 6.05 -7.65
CA LYS A 515 21.61 7.22 -8.39
C LYS A 515 20.56 7.73 -9.40
N LYS A 516 19.89 6.83 -10.13
CA LYS A 516 18.77 7.17 -11.02
C LYS A 516 17.60 7.79 -10.26
N ALA A 517 17.19 7.21 -9.14
CA ALA A 517 16.12 7.75 -8.30
C ALA A 517 16.47 9.13 -7.71
N LYS A 518 17.74 9.38 -7.36
CA LYS A 518 18.22 10.71 -6.94
C LYS A 518 18.17 11.74 -8.07
N ALA A 519 18.55 11.36 -9.30
CA ALA A 519 18.46 12.23 -10.47
C ALA A 519 17.00 12.60 -10.79
N ILE A 520 16.10 11.61 -10.87
CA ILE A 520 14.66 11.82 -11.09
C ILE A 520 14.07 12.73 -9.98
N LYS A 521 14.45 12.52 -8.71
CA LYS A 521 14.03 13.42 -7.62
C LYS A 521 14.51 14.87 -7.84
N GLN A 522 15.74 15.06 -8.32
CA GLN A 522 16.27 16.40 -8.60
C GLN A 522 15.55 17.06 -9.78
N GLU A 523 15.27 16.32 -10.85
CA GLU A 523 14.46 16.78 -12.00
C GLU A 523 13.06 17.21 -11.55
N MET A 524 12.34 16.35 -10.82
CA MET A 524 11.02 16.66 -10.24
C MET A 524 11.05 17.88 -9.30
N MET A 525 12.13 18.09 -8.56
CA MET A 525 12.30 19.30 -7.72
C MET A 525 12.56 20.56 -8.56
N VAL A 526 13.22 20.45 -9.72
CA VAL A 526 13.35 21.58 -10.65
C VAL A 526 12.01 21.91 -11.30
N GLU A 527 11.24 20.90 -11.72
CA GLU A 527 9.89 21.06 -12.26
C GLU A 527 8.92 21.70 -11.25
N ASP A 528 8.89 21.24 -10.00
CA ASP A 528 8.09 21.86 -8.92
C ASP A 528 8.47 23.32 -8.68
N ASN A 529 9.76 23.66 -8.73
CA ASN A 529 10.21 25.06 -8.62
C ASN A 529 9.83 25.91 -9.85
N LEU A 530 9.87 25.34 -11.06
CA LEU A 530 9.39 26.02 -12.28
C LEU A 530 7.88 26.27 -12.20
N LEU A 531 7.09 25.27 -11.81
CA LEU A 531 5.64 25.41 -11.61
C LEU A 531 5.30 26.45 -10.53
N LYS A 532 6.07 26.52 -9.44
CA LYS A 532 5.93 27.57 -8.42
C LYS A 532 6.24 28.96 -8.97
N LEU A 533 7.26 29.11 -9.83
CA LEU A 533 7.57 30.37 -10.50
C LEU A 533 6.47 30.79 -11.48
N GLU A 534 5.90 29.84 -12.24
CA GLU A 534 4.76 30.09 -13.12
C GLU A 534 3.50 30.48 -12.34
N LEU A 535 3.20 29.76 -11.25
CA LEU A 535 2.09 30.06 -10.36
C LEU A 535 2.23 31.47 -9.78
N ASN A 536 3.42 31.86 -9.31
CA ASN A 536 3.68 33.22 -8.83
C ASN A 536 3.50 34.26 -9.94
N ARG A 537 4.05 34.04 -11.15
CA ARG A 537 3.84 34.94 -12.30
C ARG A 537 2.36 35.11 -12.68
N LEU A 538 1.58 34.02 -12.65
CA LEU A 538 0.14 34.06 -12.89
C LEU A 538 -0.59 34.80 -11.76
N ARG A 539 -0.17 34.62 -10.51
CA ARG A 539 -0.71 35.31 -9.33
C ARG A 539 -0.45 36.82 -9.39
N ASP A 540 0.77 37.22 -9.74
CA ASP A 540 1.14 38.62 -9.95
C ASP A 540 0.36 39.22 -11.12
N THR A 541 0.21 38.47 -12.23
CA THR A 541 -0.60 38.88 -13.38
C THR A 541 -2.07 39.08 -12.98
N LEU A 542 -2.62 38.18 -12.17
CA LEU A 542 -3.97 38.29 -11.62
C LEU A 542 -4.09 39.53 -10.72
N CYS A 543 -3.19 39.73 -9.74
CA CYS A 543 -3.18 40.92 -8.89
C CYS A 543 -3.15 42.22 -9.71
N ASN A 544 -2.24 42.32 -10.69
CA ASN A 544 -2.15 43.44 -11.63
C ASN A 544 -3.45 43.67 -12.44
N LYS A 545 -4.17 42.59 -12.80
CA LYS A 545 -5.47 42.69 -13.49
C LYS A 545 -6.56 43.13 -12.53
N THR A 546 -6.58 42.63 -11.30
CA THR A 546 -7.54 43.02 -10.25
C THR A 546 -7.38 44.50 -9.89
N GLU A 547 -6.14 44.99 -9.74
CA GLU A 547 -5.86 46.42 -9.53
C GLU A 547 -6.31 47.29 -10.72
N LYS A 548 -6.11 46.82 -11.95
CA LYS A 548 -6.61 47.50 -13.16
C LYS A 548 -8.14 47.54 -13.22
N VAL A 549 -8.82 46.47 -12.84
CA VAL A 549 -10.29 46.49 -12.72
C VAL A 549 -10.74 47.46 -11.63
N LEU A 550 -10.13 47.41 -10.45
CA LEU A 550 -10.49 48.25 -9.31
C LEU A 550 -10.21 49.75 -9.56
N THR A 551 -9.16 50.09 -10.31
CA THR A 551 -8.89 51.47 -10.77
C THR A 551 -9.88 51.93 -11.84
N LEU A 552 -10.25 51.08 -12.80
CA LEU A 552 -11.30 51.37 -13.78
C LEU A 552 -12.69 51.53 -13.12
N GLU A 553 -13.01 50.75 -12.09
CA GLU A 553 -14.25 50.90 -11.32
C GLU A 553 -14.28 52.21 -10.53
N LYS A 554 -13.17 52.62 -9.90
CA LYS A 554 -13.04 53.94 -9.27
C LYS A 554 -13.27 55.06 -10.28
N GLN A 555 -12.58 55.04 -11.43
CA GLN A 555 -12.76 56.03 -12.50
C GLN A 555 -14.22 56.05 -13.02
N LYS A 556 -14.86 54.89 -13.18
CA LYS A 556 -16.27 54.79 -13.58
C LYS A 556 -17.22 55.40 -12.54
N LEU A 557 -16.94 55.24 -11.25
CA LEU A 557 -17.71 55.86 -10.17
C LEU A 557 -17.51 57.37 -10.11
N GLU A 558 -16.27 57.84 -10.26
CA GLU A 558 -15.93 59.27 -10.35
C GLU A 558 -16.61 59.93 -11.55
N LEU A 559 -16.55 59.32 -12.74
CA LEU A 559 -17.25 59.82 -13.93
C LEU A 559 -18.77 59.81 -13.75
N LYS A 560 -19.35 58.77 -13.15
CA LYS A 560 -20.79 58.75 -12.81
C LYS A 560 -21.19 59.87 -11.87
N LYS A 561 -20.36 60.14 -10.85
CA LYS A 561 -20.57 61.24 -9.89
C LYS A 561 -20.51 62.60 -10.60
N ALA A 562 -19.46 62.83 -11.40
CA ALA A 562 -19.30 64.08 -12.15
C ALA A 562 -20.44 64.31 -13.16
N ILE A 563 -20.93 63.25 -13.83
CA ILE A 563 -22.12 63.33 -14.69
C ILE A 563 -23.37 63.68 -13.87
N ALA A 564 -23.59 63.04 -12.72
CA ALA A 564 -24.74 63.33 -11.86
C ALA A 564 -24.72 64.79 -11.37
N GLU A 565 -23.58 65.26 -10.85
CA GLU A 565 -23.36 66.64 -10.43
C GLU A 565 -23.64 67.61 -11.60
N ARG A 566 -23.07 67.36 -12.78
CA ARG A 566 -23.27 68.23 -13.95
C ARG A 566 -24.72 68.21 -14.46
N THR A 567 -25.44 67.08 -14.35
CA THR A 567 -26.87 67.04 -14.68
C THR A 567 -27.72 67.85 -13.70
N GLU A 568 -27.35 67.88 -12.42
CA GLU A 568 -28.07 68.68 -11.42
C GLU A 568 -27.78 70.18 -11.59
N GLU A 569 -26.54 70.56 -11.86
CA GLU A 569 -26.19 71.93 -12.27
C GLU A 569 -27.01 72.38 -13.49
N ILE A 570 -27.13 71.54 -14.52
CA ILE A 570 -27.95 71.82 -15.71
C ILE A 570 -29.44 71.96 -15.35
N LYS A 571 -29.98 71.14 -14.42
CA LYS A 571 -31.36 71.31 -13.94
C LYS A 571 -31.55 72.63 -13.21
N ILE A 572 -30.61 73.02 -12.33
CA ILE A 572 -30.66 74.27 -11.58
C ILE A 572 -30.60 75.47 -12.55
N HIS A 573 -29.68 75.45 -13.51
CA HIS A 573 -29.61 76.48 -14.56
C HIS A 573 -30.89 76.53 -15.41
N LYS A 574 -31.47 75.37 -15.77
CA LYS A 574 -32.74 75.32 -16.50
C LYS A 574 -33.89 75.91 -15.68
N ALA A 575 -34.02 75.54 -14.40
CA ALA A 575 -35.04 76.08 -13.50
C ALA A 575 -34.89 77.60 -13.30
N MET A 576 -33.64 78.10 -13.24
CA MET A 576 -33.33 79.52 -13.21
C MET A 576 -33.78 80.23 -14.50
N LEU A 577 -33.50 79.66 -15.68
CA LEU A 577 -33.94 80.19 -16.96
C LEU A 577 -35.48 80.14 -17.11
N ASP A 578 -36.12 79.04 -16.73
CA ASP A 578 -37.59 78.92 -16.72
C ASP A 578 -38.23 79.96 -15.79
N SER A 579 -37.58 80.31 -14.67
CA SER A 579 -38.01 81.40 -13.77
C SER A 579 -37.84 82.78 -14.43
N GLN A 580 -36.71 83.04 -15.10
CA GLN A 580 -36.49 84.27 -15.85
C GLN A 580 -37.50 84.44 -16.99
N ILE A 581 -37.82 83.38 -17.73
CA ILE A 581 -38.84 83.40 -18.78
C ILE A 581 -40.21 83.77 -18.18
N ARG A 582 -40.60 83.16 -17.05
CA ARG A 582 -41.86 83.53 -16.36
C ARG A 582 -41.90 85.00 -15.93
N LEU A 583 -40.80 85.54 -15.42
CA LEU A 583 -40.71 86.95 -15.05
C LEU A 583 -40.87 87.84 -16.29
N VAL A 584 -40.17 87.55 -17.38
CA VAL A 584 -40.28 88.29 -18.65
C VAL A 584 -41.69 88.18 -19.26
N ASP A 585 -42.35 87.02 -19.19
CA ASP A 585 -43.75 86.84 -19.60
C ASP A 585 -44.71 87.68 -18.74
N GLN A 586 -44.50 87.75 -17.42
CA GLN A 586 -45.26 88.64 -16.52
C GLN A 586 -45.03 90.11 -16.85
N GLU A 587 -43.79 90.52 -17.17
CA GLU A 587 -43.49 91.87 -17.62
C GLU A 587 -44.16 92.18 -18.97
N ARG A 588 -44.15 91.24 -19.92
CA ARG A 588 -44.85 91.38 -21.21
C ARG A 588 -46.36 91.50 -21.01
N GLN A 589 -46.95 90.71 -20.10
CA GLN A 589 -48.36 90.81 -19.75
C GLN A 589 -48.70 92.16 -19.11
N ARG A 590 -47.86 92.65 -18.18
CA ARG A 590 -47.99 93.98 -17.57
C ARG A 590 -47.95 95.09 -18.61
N ILE A 591 -46.93 95.10 -19.48
CA ILE A 591 -46.78 96.07 -20.58
C ILE A 591 -47.96 95.97 -21.57
N SER A 592 -48.45 94.77 -21.86
CA SER A 592 -49.63 94.58 -22.72
C SER A 592 -50.91 95.12 -22.07
N ALA A 593 -51.07 95.00 -20.75
CA ALA A 593 -52.20 95.59 -20.02
C ALA A 593 -52.10 97.12 -20.01
N GLU A 594 -50.92 97.68 -19.71
CA GLU A 594 -50.66 99.12 -19.83
C GLU A 594 -50.93 99.64 -21.24
N PHE A 595 -50.53 98.91 -22.28
CA PHE A 595 -50.79 99.25 -23.69
C PHE A 595 -52.29 99.25 -24.00
N GLN A 596 -53.05 98.26 -23.54
CA GLN A 596 -54.51 98.24 -23.70
C GLN A 596 -55.19 99.37 -22.92
N ASP A 597 -54.71 99.73 -21.73
CA ASP A 597 -55.21 100.91 -21.00
C ASP A 597 -54.90 102.22 -21.73
N ARG A 598 -53.75 102.32 -22.41
CA ARG A 598 -53.43 103.46 -23.28
C ARG A 598 -54.32 103.51 -24.51
N LEU A 599 -54.57 102.38 -25.19
CA LEU A 599 -55.53 102.28 -26.29
C LEU A 599 -56.93 102.68 -25.84
N ASN A 600 -57.45 102.10 -24.76
CA ASN A 600 -58.74 102.46 -24.15
C ASN A 600 -58.83 103.95 -23.81
N LYS A 601 -57.72 104.60 -23.44
CA LYS A 601 -57.68 106.04 -23.18
C LYS A 601 -57.62 106.88 -24.46
N ILE A 602 -56.94 106.41 -25.50
CA ILE A 602 -56.98 107.01 -26.85
C ILE A 602 -58.39 106.89 -27.42
N ASP A 603 -59.05 105.74 -27.34
CA ASP A 603 -60.43 105.56 -27.81
C ASP A 603 -61.42 106.43 -27.04
N LYS A 604 -61.28 106.57 -25.71
CA LYS A 604 -62.08 107.54 -24.95
C LYS A 604 -61.86 108.99 -25.40
N LEU A 605 -60.64 109.36 -25.78
CA LEU A 605 -60.34 110.69 -26.33
C LEU A 605 -60.86 110.85 -27.76
N ARG A 606 -60.77 109.81 -28.60
CA ARG A 606 -61.29 109.74 -29.96
C ARG A 606 -62.80 109.84 -29.97
N CYS A 607 -63.53 109.04 -29.19
CA CYS A 607 -64.97 109.16 -29.06
C CYS A 607 -65.38 110.52 -28.47
N ARG A 608 -64.60 111.10 -27.56
CA ARG A 608 -64.86 112.48 -27.08
C ARG A 608 -64.65 113.53 -28.17
N TYR A 609 -63.66 113.34 -29.05
CA TYR A 609 -63.43 114.19 -30.22
C TYR A 609 -64.52 114.00 -31.28
N GLU A 610 -64.91 112.75 -31.58
CA GLU A 610 -66.01 112.41 -32.48
C GLU A 610 -67.33 113.02 -31.98
N ILE A 611 -67.67 112.89 -30.68
CA ILE A 611 -68.83 113.55 -30.07
C ILE A 611 -68.73 115.07 -30.17
N LEU A 612 -67.56 115.67 -29.90
CA LEU A 612 -67.37 117.12 -30.05
C LEU A 612 -67.56 117.56 -31.51
N ASN A 613 -67.04 116.78 -32.46
CA ASN A 613 -67.14 117.08 -33.90
C ASN A 613 -68.59 116.92 -34.40
N ILE A 614 -69.34 115.93 -33.90
CA ILE A 614 -70.78 115.76 -34.16
C ILE A 614 -71.59 116.91 -33.55
N VAL A 615 -71.24 117.40 -32.36
CA VAL A 615 -71.89 118.57 -31.72
C VAL A 615 -71.55 119.89 -32.44
N VAL A 616 -70.42 119.95 -33.16
CA VAL A 616 -69.99 121.12 -33.96
C VAL A 616 -70.45 121.04 -35.42
N MET A 617 -70.87 119.87 -35.89
CA MET A 617 -71.43 119.66 -37.24
C MET A 617 -72.94 119.98 -37.28
N PRO A 618 -73.40 120.78 -38.25
CA PRO A 618 -74.84 120.95 -38.52
C PRO A 618 -75.48 119.66 -39.08
N PRO A 619 -76.82 119.51 -38.96
CA PRO A 619 -77.53 118.41 -39.62
C PRO A 619 -77.42 118.48 -41.15
N GLU A 620 -77.43 117.31 -41.78
CA GLU A 620 -77.06 117.09 -43.19
C GLU A 620 -77.86 117.97 -44.17
N GLY A 621 -77.17 118.72 -45.05
CA GLY A 621 -77.84 119.45 -46.14
C GLY A 621 -77.05 120.54 -46.90
N GLU A 622 -76.03 121.18 -46.30
CA GLU A 622 -75.23 122.22 -46.97
C GLU A 622 -73.71 121.95 -46.93
N GLU A 623 -73.00 122.43 -47.96
CA GLU A 623 -71.56 122.25 -48.17
C GLU A 623 -70.68 122.76 -47.01
N GLU A 624 -69.48 122.17 -46.87
CA GLU A 624 -68.47 122.53 -45.86
C GLU A 624 -68.05 124.02 -45.94
N LYS A 625 -68.66 124.85 -45.10
CA LYS A 625 -68.28 126.26 -44.92
C LYS A 625 -67.55 126.44 -43.59
N THR A 626 -66.32 126.94 -43.66
CA THR A 626 -65.41 127.10 -42.51
C THR A 626 -66.03 127.96 -41.40
N LEU A 627 -65.64 127.73 -40.14
CA LEU A 627 -66.13 128.42 -38.93
C LEU A 627 -66.30 129.95 -39.07
N THR A 628 -65.41 130.60 -39.83
CA THR A 628 -65.44 132.03 -40.18
C THR A 628 -66.75 132.46 -40.86
N TYR A 629 -67.34 131.61 -41.70
CA TYR A 629 -68.61 131.87 -42.38
C TYR A 629 -69.78 132.01 -41.40
N TYR A 630 -69.86 131.14 -40.39
CA TYR A 630 -70.91 131.21 -39.36
C TYR A 630 -70.78 132.46 -38.48
N VAL A 631 -69.55 132.90 -38.18
CA VAL A 631 -69.31 134.16 -37.46
C VAL A 631 -69.74 135.37 -38.30
N ILE A 632 -69.45 135.36 -39.61
CA ILE A 632 -69.88 136.42 -40.54
C ILE A 632 -71.41 136.41 -40.71
N LYS A 633 -72.03 135.23 -40.88
CA LYS A 633 -73.49 135.09 -41.01
C LYS A 633 -74.21 135.55 -39.75
N ALA A 634 -73.74 135.16 -38.57
CA ALA A 634 -74.31 135.63 -37.29
C ALA A 634 -74.12 137.15 -37.09
N ALA A 635 -73.03 137.74 -37.58
CA ALA A 635 -72.85 139.19 -37.57
C ALA A 635 -73.81 139.90 -38.55
N GLN A 636 -74.01 139.34 -39.75
CA GLN A 636 -74.95 139.84 -40.75
C GLN A 636 -76.42 139.70 -40.31
N GLU A 637 -76.79 138.58 -39.69
CA GLU A 637 -78.11 138.36 -39.10
C GLU A 637 -78.35 139.29 -37.91
N LYS A 638 -77.33 139.54 -37.06
CA LYS A 638 -77.44 140.54 -36.00
C LYS A 638 -77.63 141.96 -36.55
N GLU A 639 -76.93 142.33 -37.63
CA GLU A 639 -77.10 143.63 -38.28
C GLU A 639 -78.47 143.74 -38.99
N ALA A 640 -78.95 142.64 -39.60
CA ALA A 640 -80.28 142.56 -40.20
C ALA A 640 -81.39 142.68 -39.16
N LEU A 641 -81.30 141.95 -38.05
CA LEU A 641 -82.21 142.06 -36.90
C LEU A 641 -82.17 143.45 -36.27
N GLN A 642 -81.02 144.13 -36.29
CA GLN A 642 -80.91 145.50 -35.81
C GLN A 642 -81.57 146.51 -36.77
N ARG A 643 -81.47 146.32 -38.10
CA ARG A 643 -82.25 147.08 -39.08
C ARG A 643 -83.75 146.77 -39.02
N GLU A 644 -84.14 145.52 -38.77
CA GLU A 644 -85.54 145.17 -38.50
C GLU A 644 -86.03 145.80 -37.19
N GLY A 645 -85.16 145.92 -36.18
CA GLY A 645 -85.39 146.70 -34.96
C GLY A 645 -85.63 148.18 -35.26
N ASP A 646 -84.73 148.82 -36.03
CA ASP A 646 -84.88 150.23 -36.44
C ASP A 646 -86.16 150.45 -37.29
N ASP A 647 -86.50 149.51 -38.18
CA ASP A 647 -87.75 149.52 -38.95
C ASP A 647 -88.99 149.27 -38.09
N LEU A 648 -88.88 148.47 -37.02
CA LEU A 648 -89.93 148.27 -36.03
C LEU A 648 -90.10 149.51 -35.14
N ASP A 649 -89.03 150.18 -34.74
CA ASP A 649 -89.09 151.46 -34.01
C ASP A 649 -89.63 152.59 -34.90
N ALA A 650 -89.31 152.60 -36.20
CA ALA A 650 -89.93 153.49 -37.18
C ALA A 650 -91.42 153.16 -37.39
N LYS A 651 -91.82 151.89 -37.32
CA LYS A 651 -93.23 151.46 -37.29
C LYS A 651 -93.90 151.81 -35.97
N ILE A 652 -93.21 151.79 -34.83
CA ILE A 652 -93.73 152.21 -33.53
C ILE A 652 -93.96 153.73 -33.54
N CYS A 653 -93.02 154.53 -34.03
CA CYS A 653 -93.20 155.99 -34.18
C CYS A 653 -94.32 156.37 -35.17
N LYS A 654 -94.66 155.50 -36.13
CA LYS A 654 -95.87 155.62 -36.96
C LYS A 654 -97.11 155.16 -36.19
N ALA A 655 -97.04 154.02 -35.51
CA ALA A 655 -98.10 153.47 -34.69
C ALA A 655 -98.50 154.42 -33.56
N GLU A 656 -97.59 155.22 -32.98
CA GLU A 656 -97.90 156.24 -31.98
C GLU A 656 -98.68 157.43 -32.57
N LYS A 657 -98.34 157.86 -33.79
CA LYS A 657 -99.11 158.88 -34.53
C LYS A 657 -100.45 158.33 -35.00
N GLU A 658 -100.48 157.06 -35.37
CA GLU A 658 -101.69 156.31 -35.65
C GLU A 658 -102.49 156.06 -34.37
N ILE A 659 -101.89 155.94 -33.18
CA ILE A 659 -102.59 155.83 -31.89
C ILE A 659 -103.33 157.14 -31.57
N VAL A 660 -102.75 158.30 -31.84
CA VAL A 660 -103.45 159.61 -31.71
C VAL A 660 -104.58 159.76 -32.74
N ALA A 661 -104.42 159.21 -33.95
CA ALA A 661 -105.51 159.11 -34.93
C ALA A 661 -106.56 158.04 -34.56
N LEU A 662 -106.13 156.98 -33.88
CA LEU A 662 -106.95 155.88 -33.42
C LEU A 662 -107.76 156.32 -32.21
N GLU A 663 -107.25 157.09 -31.25
CA GLU A 663 -108.06 157.66 -30.15
C GLU A 663 -109.24 158.49 -30.67
N ASN A 664 -108.99 159.31 -31.70
CA ASN A 664 -110.04 160.09 -32.36
C ASN A 664 -111.08 159.19 -33.09
N THR A 665 -110.67 158.03 -33.62
CA THR A 665 -111.63 157.04 -34.15
C THR A 665 -112.18 156.10 -33.08
N LEU A 666 -111.54 155.94 -31.92
CA LEU A 666 -111.96 155.15 -30.75
C LEU A 666 -113.12 155.84 -30.03
N CYS A 667 -113.19 157.17 -30.09
CA CYS A 667 -114.40 157.92 -29.72
C CYS A 667 -115.61 157.54 -30.61
N VAL A 668 -115.40 157.27 -31.90
CA VAL A 668 -116.45 156.79 -32.83
C VAL A 668 -116.70 155.29 -32.64
N LEU A 669 -115.65 154.51 -32.35
CA LEU A 669 -115.69 153.06 -32.19
C LEU A 669 -116.31 152.61 -30.85
N ASN A 670 -116.22 153.43 -29.79
CA ASN A 670 -116.87 153.16 -28.50
C ASN A 670 -118.39 153.14 -28.62
N ASN A 671 -118.98 153.98 -29.47
CA ASN A 671 -120.41 153.96 -29.77
C ASN A 671 -120.83 152.71 -30.55
N CYS A 672 -119.97 152.17 -31.42
CA CYS A 672 -120.27 150.97 -32.21
C CYS A 672 -120.03 149.66 -31.43
N ASN A 673 -118.90 149.53 -30.73
CA ASN A 673 -118.50 148.28 -30.08
C ASN A 673 -118.97 148.11 -28.63
N SER A 674 -119.75 149.06 -28.11
CA SER A 674 -120.76 148.76 -27.07
C SER A 674 -121.62 147.54 -27.46
N ASN A 675 -121.91 147.36 -28.76
CA ASN A 675 -122.71 146.25 -29.27
C ASN A 675 -121.91 144.96 -29.49
N TYR A 676 -120.57 144.99 -29.46
CA TYR A 676 -119.70 143.85 -29.76
C TYR A 676 -118.94 143.29 -28.54
N ARG A 677 -119.16 143.86 -27.35
CA ARG A 677 -118.63 143.33 -26.07
C ARG A 677 -119.29 142.03 -25.59
N ASN A 678 -120.31 141.51 -26.28
CA ASN A 678 -121.24 140.49 -25.77
C ASN A 678 -121.12 139.06 -26.38
N SER A 679 -119.98 138.64 -26.95
CA SER A 679 -119.77 137.22 -27.33
C SER A 679 -118.37 136.63 -27.10
N PHE A 680 -117.51 137.33 -26.34
CA PHE A 680 -116.19 136.82 -25.95
C PHE A 680 -116.30 135.66 -24.91
N LYS A 681 -115.81 134.44 -25.23
CA LYS A 681 -114.52 133.85 -24.73
C LYS A 681 -114.41 132.29 -24.65
N GLU A 682 -113.23 131.81 -25.10
CA GLU A 682 -112.31 130.77 -24.57
C GLU A 682 -112.55 129.21 -24.64
N VAL A 683 -111.40 128.52 -24.90
CA VAL A 683 -111.02 127.08 -24.76
C VAL A 683 -111.32 126.11 -25.92
N THR A 684 -110.30 125.33 -26.39
CA THR A 684 -110.24 123.83 -26.34
C THR A 684 -108.91 123.21 -26.83
N GLU A 685 -108.63 122.00 -26.33
CA GLU A 685 -107.35 121.24 -26.36
C GLU A 685 -107.12 120.40 -27.62
N THR A 686 -107.22 120.99 -28.83
CA THR A 686 -106.98 120.25 -30.09
C THR A 686 -106.07 121.04 -31.05
N SER A 687 -104.76 120.93 -30.84
CA SER A 687 -103.70 121.30 -31.80
C SER A 687 -102.92 120.04 -32.19
N GLU A 688 -102.51 119.93 -33.45
CA GLU A 688 -101.82 118.77 -34.02
C GLU A 688 -100.51 118.44 -33.26
N GLU A 689 -99.87 119.46 -32.68
CA GLU A 689 -98.66 119.36 -31.84
C GLU A 689 -98.86 118.48 -30.59
N TYR A 690 -100.09 118.29 -30.09
CA TYR A 690 -100.36 117.42 -28.95
C TYR A 690 -100.42 115.93 -29.35
N GLU A 691 -100.82 115.60 -30.59
CA GLU A 691 -100.86 114.22 -31.07
C GLU A 691 -99.47 113.64 -31.34
N GLU A 692 -98.54 114.44 -31.88
CA GLU A 692 -97.15 113.99 -32.07
C GLU A 692 -96.44 113.71 -30.74
N LYS A 693 -96.66 114.55 -29.72
CA LYS A 693 -96.13 114.32 -28.38
C LYS A 693 -96.63 112.97 -27.80
N LEU A 694 -97.90 112.65 -28.00
CA LEU A 694 -98.50 111.39 -27.54
C LEU A 694 -97.89 110.18 -28.25
N LYS A 695 -97.68 110.24 -29.57
CA LYS A 695 -97.02 109.18 -30.35
C LYS A 695 -95.58 108.92 -29.88
N LEU A 696 -94.80 109.98 -29.64
CA LEU A 696 -93.41 109.85 -29.14
C LEU A 696 -93.33 109.31 -27.70
N GLU A 697 -94.31 109.62 -26.84
CA GLU A 697 -94.42 109.02 -25.50
C GLU A 697 -94.87 107.54 -25.52
N GLU A 698 -95.57 107.10 -26.56
CA GLU A 698 -95.91 105.69 -26.78
C GLU A 698 -94.74 104.88 -27.37
N GLU A 699 -94.00 105.41 -28.34
CA GLU A 699 -92.78 104.78 -28.86
C GLU A 699 -91.72 104.58 -27.77
N LYS A 700 -91.54 105.58 -26.90
CA LYS A 700 -90.69 105.46 -25.70
C LYS A 700 -91.16 104.34 -24.77
N ARG A 701 -92.47 104.23 -24.50
CA ARG A 701 -93.03 103.15 -23.66
C ARG A 701 -92.79 101.77 -24.29
N ALA A 702 -92.99 101.63 -25.61
CA ALA A 702 -92.73 100.38 -26.32
C ALA A 702 -91.23 99.98 -26.31
N ALA A 703 -90.32 100.95 -26.36
CA ALA A 703 -88.88 100.72 -26.19
C ALA A 703 -88.51 100.28 -24.76
N ASP A 704 -89.06 100.94 -23.75
CA ASP A 704 -88.86 100.58 -22.33
C ASP A 704 -89.42 99.18 -22.01
N GLU A 705 -90.54 98.78 -22.62
CA GLU A 705 -91.10 97.43 -22.47
C GLU A 705 -90.23 96.36 -23.14
N LYS A 706 -89.71 96.62 -24.35
CA LYS A 706 -88.72 95.73 -24.99
C LYS A 706 -87.44 95.59 -24.16
N TYR A 707 -86.96 96.67 -23.55
CA TYR A 707 -85.81 96.64 -22.64
C TYR A 707 -86.11 95.81 -21.37
N ARG A 708 -87.28 96.02 -20.73
CA ARG A 708 -87.72 95.21 -19.58
C ARG A 708 -87.87 93.72 -19.93
N TYR A 709 -88.40 93.41 -21.11
CA TYR A 709 -88.51 92.03 -21.62
C TYR A 709 -87.13 91.38 -21.81
N LYS A 710 -86.18 92.09 -22.44
CA LYS A 710 -84.80 91.59 -22.60
C LYS A 710 -84.09 91.42 -21.25
N ARG A 711 -84.36 92.30 -20.28
CA ARG A 711 -83.83 92.16 -18.91
C ARG A 711 -84.43 90.98 -18.15
N ARG A 712 -85.68 90.58 -18.43
CA ARG A 712 -86.27 89.32 -17.93
C ARG A 712 -85.65 88.10 -18.61
N GLN A 713 -85.50 88.09 -19.94
CA GLN A 713 -84.82 87.00 -20.66
C GLN A 713 -83.40 86.74 -20.14
N ILE A 714 -82.63 87.80 -19.84
CA ILE A 714 -81.30 87.66 -19.23
C ILE A 714 -81.39 87.01 -17.84
N LYS A 715 -82.39 87.37 -17.02
CA LYS A 715 -82.58 86.81 -15.68
C LYS A 715 -83.02 85.34 -15.73
N GLU A 716 -83.94 84.99 -16.63
CA GLU A 716 -84.35 83.61 -16.91
C GLU A 716 -83.18 82.76 -17.41
N LEU A 717 -82.32 83.30 -18.29
CA LEU A 717 -81.11 82.61 -18.75
C LEU A 717 -80.06 82.44 -17.65
N GLN A 718 -79.94 83.40 -16.71
CA GLN A 718 -79.07 83.26 -15.54
C GLN A 718 -79.60 82.24 -14.53
N GLU A 719 -80.92 82.23 -14.27
CA GLU A 719 -81.56 81.23 -13.40
C GLU A 719 -81.49 79.82 -14.02
N ASN A 720 -81.62 79.71 -15.36
CA ASN A 720 -81.38 78.46 -16.09
C ASN A 720 -79.92 78.01 -16.06
N LEU A 721 -78.94 78.91 -16.18
CA LEU A 721 -77.53 78.55 -16.00
C LEU A 721 -77.24 78.05 -14.59
N GLN A 722 -77.75 78.72 -13.55
CA GLN A 722 -77.58 78.27 -12.16
C GLN A 722 -78.33 76.95 -11.86
N SER A 723 -79.45 76.66 -12.53
CA SER A 723 -80.12 75.38 -12.39
C SER A 723 -79.35 74.26 -13.11
N MET A 724 -78.76 74.55 -14.27
CA MET A 724 -77.90 73.61 -15.01
C MET A 724 -76.57 73.34 -14.28
N GLU A 725 -75.96 74.34 -13.64
CA GLU A 725 -74.78 74.17 -12.77
C GLU A 725 -75.11 73.31 -11.55
N LYS A 726 -76.24 73.55 -10.87
CA LYS A 726 -76.68 72.70 -9.75
C LYS A 726 -76.98 71.26 -10.19
N ASN A 727 -77.59 71.09 -11.37
CA ASN A 727 -77.83 69.77 -11.95
C ASN A 727 -76.50 69.07 -12.28
N PHE A 728 -75.53 69.79 -12.84
CA PHE A 728 -74.18 69.27 -13.12
C PHE A 728 -73.46 68.85 -11.84
N ASP A 729 -73.51 69.65 -10.77
CA ASP A 729 -72.99 69.30 -9.45
C ASP A 729 -73.67 68.05 -8.86
N THR A 730 -74.98 67.86 -9.08
CA THR A 730 -75.66 66.62 -8.65
C THR A 730 -75.26 65.42 -9.50
N VAL A 731 -75.03 65.58 -10.81
CA VAL A 731 -74.54 64.51 -11.68
C VAL A 731 -73.11 64.12 -11.31
N LEU A 732 -72.22 65.07 -11.00
CA LEU A 732 -70.87 64.78 -10.51
C LEU A 732 -70.87 64.03 -9.17
N LYS A 733 -71.80 64.38 -8.25
CA LYS A 733 -71.98 63.64 -6.99
C LYS A 733 -72.53 62.23 -7.21
N GLN A 734 -73.45 62.06 -8.17
CA GLN A 734 -73.93 60.74 -8.58
C GLN A 734 -72.82 59.90 -9.24
N GLU A 735 -71.99 60.50 -10.09
CA GLU A 735 -70.83 59.84 -10.69
C GLU A 735 -69.84 59.35 -9.61
N ALA A 736 -69.54 60.20 -8.62
CA ALA A 736 -68.68 59.81 -7.50
C ALA A 736 -69.27 58.61 -6.71
N LEU A 737 -70.57 58.64 -6.40
CA LEU A 737 -71.27 57.53 -5.75
C LEU A 737 -71.26 56.25 -6.59
N PHE A 738 -71.49 56.35 -7.90
CA PHE A 738 -71.41 55.20 -8.81
C PHE A 738 -69.98 54.68 -8.97
N GLN A 739 -68.95 55.53 -8.88
CA GLN A 739 -67.55 55.08 -8.85
C GLN A 739 -67.19 54.36 -7.53
N GLU A 740 -67.75 54.77 -6.39
CA GLU A 740 -67.61 54.02 -5.13
C GLU A 740 -68.34 52.68 -5.18
N GLN A 741 -69.63 52.67 -5.57
CA GLN A 741 -70.39 51.44 -5.77
C GLN A 741 -69.71 50.50 -6.77
N LYS A 742 -69.11 51.03 -7.84
CA LYS A 742 -68.32 50.22 -8.79
C LYS A 742 -67.12 49.56 -8.12
N LYS A 743 -66.36 50.27 -7.28
CA LYS A 743 -65.23 49.69 -6.52
C LYS A 743 -65.69 48.63 -5.54
N GLU A 744 -66.83 48.83 -4.85
CA GLU A 744 -67.42 47.84 -3.97
C GLU A 744 -67.86 46.58 -4.73
N LYS A 745 -68.51 46.74 -5.90
CA LYS A 745 -68.90 45.62 -6.76
C LYS A 745 -67.69 44.92 -7.39
N GLU A 746 -66.63 45.63 -7.76
CA GLU A 746 -65.36 45.06 -8.23
C GLU A 746 -64.67 44.25 -7.12
N ALA A 747 -64.67 44.73 -5.87
CA ALA A 747 -64.19 43.98 -4.71
C ALA A 747 -65.04 42.73 -4.45
N LEU A 748 -66.38 42.83 -4.57
CA LEU A 748 -67.28 41.69 -4.43
C LEU A 748 -67.07 40.65 -5.55
N ILE A 749 -66.84 41.09 -6.78
CA ILE A 749 -66.50 40.22 -7.93
C ILE A 749 -65.16 39.52 -7.70
N LEU A 750 -64.16 40.21 -7.18
CA LEU A 750 -62.87 39.59 -6.82
C LEU A 750 -63.02 38.53 -5.73
N GLN A 751 -63.86 38.78 -4.70
CA GLN A 751 -64.16 37.79 -3.68
C GLN A 751 -64.93 36.59 -4.25
N LEU A 752 -65.98 36.82 -5.04
CA LEU A 752 -66.76 35.76 -5.68
C LEU A 752 -65.92 34.92 -6.66
N ASN A 753 -65.02 35.54 -7.42
CA ASN A 753 -64.08 34.83 -8.29
C ASN A 753 -63.14 33.94 -7.46
N LYS A 754 -62.64 34.44 -6.33
CA LYS A 754 -61.82 33.64 -5.40
C LYS A 754 -62.61 32.46 -4.82
N ASP A 755 -63.86 32.69 -4.39
CA ASP A 755 -64.74 31.64 -3.89
C ASP A 755 -65.02 30.59 -4.98
N ILE A 756 -65.22 31.00 -6.24
CA ILE A 756 -65.36 30.09 -7.40
C ILE A 756 -64.08 29.25 -7.60
N GLU A 757 -62.89 29.86 -7.58
CA GLU A 757 -61.62 29.11 -7.67
C GLU A 757 -61.43 28.15 -6.50
N GLU A 758 -61.89 28.48 -5.28
CA GLU A 758 -61.87 27.58 -4.12
C GLU A 758 -62.91 26.44 -4.21
N GLN A 759 -63.97 26.61 -4.99
CA GLN A 759 -64.99 25.58 -5.26
C GLN A 759 -64.62 24.63 -6.40
N LYS A 760 -63.90 25.09 -7.44
CA LYS A 760 -63.41 24.23 -8.55
C LYS A 760 -62.72 22.93 -8.09
N PRO A 761 -61.74 22.92 -7.15
CA PRO A 761 -61.10 21.68 -6.70
C PRO A 761 -61.98 20.83 -5.76
N LYS A 762 -63.13 21.33 -5.31
CA LYS A 762 -64.17 20.53 -4.63
C LYS A 762 -65.07 19.87 -5.69
N LEU A 763 -65.51 20.64 -6.69
CA LEU A 763 -66.28 20.13 -7.83
C LEU A 763 -65.52 19.04 -8.60
N GLU A 764 -64.23 19.24 -8.90
CA GLU A 764 -63.40 18.20 -9.51
C GLU A 764 -63.29 16.93 -8.68
N ARG A 765 -63.23 17.04 -7.34
CA ARG A 765 -63.21 15.88 -6.44
C ARG A 765 -64.52 15.12 -6.50
N VAL A 766 -65.66 15.83 -6.51
CA VAL A 766 -66.99 15.22 -6.66
C VAL A 766 -67.12 14.58 -8.04
N ILE A 767 -66.76 15.24 -9.14
CA ILE A 767 -66.79 14.65 -10.50
C ILE A 767 -65.89 13.40 -10.60
N LYS A 768 -64.69 13.43 -10.00
CA LYS A 768 -63.80 12.25 -9.92
C LYS A 768 -64.41 11.12 -9.08
N GLN A 769 -65.21 11.44 -8.06
CA GLN A 769 -65.91 10.47 -7.22
C GLN A 769 -67.18 9.90 -7.90
N CYS A 770 -68.02 10.73 -8.52
CA CYS A 770 -69.16 10.29 -9.33
C CYS A 770 -68.71 9.41 -10.49
N SER A 771 -67.71 9.84 -11.28
CA SER A 771 -67.17 8.99 -12.37
C SER A 771 -66.54 7.67 -11.87
N ARG A 772 -66.13 7.58 -10.60
CA ARG A 772 -65.68 6.33 -9.99
C ARG A 772 -66.85 5.43 -9.59
N LEU A 773 -67.91 6.00 -9.00
CA LEU A 773 -69.14 5.29 -8.68
C LEU A 773 -69.87 4.79 -9.94
N SER A 774 -69.96 5.60 -10.99
CA SER A 774 -70.44 5.19 -12.32
C SER A 774 -69.65 4.00 -12.86
N ARG A 775 -68.31 4.04 -12.79
CA ARG A 775 -67.46 2.89 -13.19
C ARG A 775 -67.67 1.66 -12.30
N GLU A 776 -67.91 1.82 -11.01
CA GLU A 776 -68.23 0.71 -10.10
C GLU A 776 -69.61 0.10 -10.45
N ILE A 777 -70.65 0.91 -10.74
CA ILE A 777 -71.97 0.47 -11.22
C ILE A 777 -71.88 -0.29 -12.56
N GLN A 778 -71.15 0.26 -13.54
CA GLN A 778 -70.90 -0.38 -14.83
C GLN A 778 -70.15 -1.71 -14.68
N SER A 779 -69.18 -1.78 -13.75
CA SER A 779 -68.42 -3.01 -13.48
C SER A 779 -69.27 -4.12 -12.86
N LEU A 780 -70.21 -3.78 -11.97
CA LEU A 780 -71.14 -4.72 -11.34
C LEU A 780 -72.16 -5.30 -12.35
N LYS A 781 -72.58 -4.49 -13.33
CA LYS A 781 -73.54 -4.91 -14.37
C LYS A 781 -72.91 -5.49 -15.65
N LYS A 782 -71.58 -5.42 -15.79
CA LYS A 782 -70.81 -5.96 -16.95
C LYS A 782 -71.23 -5.39 -18.32
N THR A 783 -71.67 -4.13 -18.36
CA THR A 783 -72.05 -3.42 -19.60
C THR A 783 -71.15 -2.21 -19.84
N LYS A 784 -70.82 -1.94 -21.12
CA LYS A 784 -70.06 -0.74 -21.55
C LYS A 784 -70.92 0.47 -21.91
N THR A 785 -72.24 0.31 -21.83
CA THR A 785 -73.24 1.35 -22.10
C THR A 785 -73.88 1.80 -20.80
N GLU A 786 -74.28 3.08 -20.74
CA GLU A 786 -75.01 3.68 -19.62
C GLU A 786 -76.10 2.76 -19.05
N THR A 787 -76.08 2.60 -17.74
CA THR A 787 -77.06 1.83 -16.99
C THR A 787 -78.31 2.66 -16.68
N GLN A 788 -79.44 2.00 -16.40
CA GLN A 788 -80.67 2.70 -16.01
C GLN A 788 -80.50 3.52 -14.72
N GLU A 789 -79.65 3.06 -13.82
CA GLU A 789 -79.32 3.72 -12.56
C GLU A 789 -78.51 5.01 -12.77
N GLU A 790 -77.56 5.01 -13.70
CA GLU A 790 -76.84 6.25 -14.09
C GLU A 790 -77.83 7.28 -14.65
N ARG A 791 -78.74 6.87 -15.54
CA ARG A 791 -79.77 7.78 -16.07
C ARG A 791 -80.73 8.32 -15.02
N ASP A 792 -81.06 7.54 -13.97
CA ASP A 792 -81.89 8.01 -12.87
C ASP A 792 -81.11 8.92 -11.90
N ILE A 793 -79.81 8.69 -11.71
CA ILE A 793 -78.91 9.63 -11.01
C ILE A 793 -78.86 10.96 -11.77
N ASP A 794 -78.59 10.95 -13.07
CA ASP A 794 -78.54 12.16 -13.91
C ASP A 794 -79.89 12.91 -13.88
N LEU A 795 -81.02 12.19 -13.91
CA LEU A 795 -82.36 12.78 -13.81
C LEU A 795 -82.64 13.41 -12.43
N ARG A 796 -82.10 12.83 -11.34
CA ARG A 796 -82.19 13.39 -10.00
C ARG A 796 -81.24 14.58 -9.82
N GLU A 797 -80.03 14.51 -10.37
CA GLU A 797 -79.09 15.64 -10.40
C GLU A 797 -79.71 16.82 -11.15
N LEU A 798 -80.23 16.61 -12.37
CA LEU A 798 -80.96 17.63 -13.15
C LEU A 798 -82.18 18.21 -12.40
N LYS A 799 -82.98 17.37 -11.72
CA LYS A 799 -84.10 17.85 -10.89
C LYS A 799 -83.64 18.64 -9.66
N SER A 800 -82.52 18.26 -9.05
CA SER A 800 -81.96 18.98 -7.91
C SER A 800 -81.32 20.31 -8.34
N PHE A 801 -80.67 20.32 -9.50
CA PHE A 801 -80.10 21.51 -10.15
C PHE A 801 -81.19 22.50 -10.53
N SER A 802 -82.28 22.05 -11.19
CA SER A 802 -83.47 22.87 -11.45
C SER A 802 -83.98 23.51 -10.17
N LYS A 803 -84.31 22.70 -9.14
CA LYS A 803 -84.79 23.22 -7.85
C LYS A 803 -83.83 24.20 -7.17
N THR A 804 -82.53 24.08 -7.40
CA THR A 804 -81.53 24.99 -6.83
C THR A 804 -81.47 26.30 -7.61
N ILE A 805 -81.59 26.26 -8.95
CA ILE A 805 -81.74 27.43 -9.81
C ILE A 805 -83.06 28.16 -9.54
N ASP A 806 -84.17 27.43 -9.44
CA ASP A 806 -85.51 27.98 -9.14
C ASP A 806 -85.48 28.75 -7.81
N LYS A 807 -84.74 28.22 -6.82
CA LYS A 807 -84.56 28.86 -5.51
C LYS A 807 -83.63 30.08 -5.57
N LEU A 808 -82.51 29.99 -6.30
CA LEU A 808 -81.61 31.13 -6.55
C LEU A 808 -82.32 32.27 -7.29
N LEU A 809 -83.19 31.95 -8.26
CA LEU A 809 -84.03 32.93 -8.94
C LEU A 809 -85.01 33.58 -7.98
N ALA A 810 -85.68 32.81 -7.11
CA ALA A 810 -86.56 33.36 -6.08
C ALA A 810 -85.80 34.29 -5.11
N ASP A 811 -84.64 33.86 -4.60
CA ASP A 811 -83.81 34.66 -3.68
C ASP A 811 -83.30 35.96 -4.34
N VAL A 812 -82.96 35.93 -5.64
CA VAL A 812 -82.54 37.12 -6.41
C VAL A 812 -83.70 38.08 -6.69
N LEU A 813 -84.91 37.56 -6.94
CA LEU A 813 -86.14 38.34 -7.11
C LEU A 813 -86.59 38.99 -5.80
N GLU A 814 -86.51 38.29 -4.66
CA GLU A 814 -86.77 38.89 -3.34
C GLU A 814 -85.77 40.00 -2.99
N ALA A 815 -84.49 39.82 -3.33
CA ALA A 815 -83.45 40.81 -3.05
C ALA A 815 -83.51 42.06 -3.95
N ASN A 816 -84.15 42.00 -5.12
CA ASN A 816 -84.21 43.10 -6.10
C ASN A 816 -85.64 43.24 -6.66
N PRO A 817 -86.57 43.88 -5.91
CA PRO A 817 -87.99 43.94 -6.28
C PRO A 817 -88.26 44.47 -7.70
N ASP A 818 -87.45 45.43 -8.14
CA ASP A 818 -87.57 46.10 -9.46
C ASP A 818 -87.39 45.15 -10.65
N LEU A 819 -86.73 44.00 -10.46
CA LEU A 819 -86.53 42.98 -11.50
C LEU A 819 -87.73 42.02 -11.63
N THR A 820 -88.67 42.03 -10.69
CA THR A 820 -89.84 41.13 -10.69
C THR A 820 -90.75 41.39 -11.89
N THR A 821 -91.01 42.67 -12.20
CA THR A 821 -91.87 43.10 -13.31
C THR A 821 -91.29 42.74 -14.69
N PRO A 822 -90.00 43.01 -15.00
CA PRO A 822 -89.36 42.49 -16.20
C PRO A 822 -89.35 40.96 -16.28
N PHE A 823 -89.09 40.26 -15.17
CA PHE A 823 -88.99 38.80 -15.19
C PHE A 823 -90.33 38.15 -15.58
N GLN A 824 -91.43 38.57 -14.94
CA GLN A 824 -92.81 38.13 -15.27
C GLN A 824 -93.30 38.55 -16.66
N MET A 825 -92.64 39.51 -17.32
CA MET A 825 -92.99 39.93 -18.68
C MET A 825 -92.34 39.08 -19.78
N TYR A 826 -91.24 38.39 -19.47
CA TYR A 826 -90.43 37.66 -20.46
C TYR A 826 -90.31 36.15 -20.19
N PHE A 827 -90.70 35.68 -19.00
CA PHE A 827 -90.75 34.28 -18.59
C PHE A 827 -92.03 33.97 -17.80
#